data_AF-I0INB0-F1
#
_entry.id   AF-I0INB0-F1
#
_cell.length_a   1.000
_cell.length_b   1.000
_cell.length_c   1.000
_cell.angle_alpha   90.00
_cell.angle_beta   90.00
_cell.angle_gamma   90.00
#
_symmetry.space_group_name_H-M   'P 1'
#
loop_
_entity.id
_entity.type
_entity.pdbx_description
1 polymer ?
#
loop_
_entity_poly.entity_id
_entity_poly.type
_entity_poly.pdbx_seq_one_letter_code
_entity_poly.pdbx_strand_id
1 'polypeptide(L)'
;MKNVIVSVGMATCGLASGAKKVYESLKTLTDQYSGYHITLRQTGCVGMCHNEPIVDVEVEGLSKVTYRQVSPETITSILDAHLLKNSFLPELAFGQVQGASNDTPMITGLSLSSDSDYFRKQVKIVSKRCGVIDPSSIDDYLATGGYDALKKILSGISPEQVIDIVTTSGLRGRGGAGFPTGLKWSFTRKAQGDTKFVVCNADEGDPGAFMDRSVLEGDPHSVIEGMIIGAYAIGNSTKGYIYCRAEYPHAIRLLKGAIKQAMERGLLGDHILGTDLSFHLEIKEGAGAYVCGEETALLASIMGDRGMPWPKPPFPAQKGIWEQPTLINNVETLANIPHIIIGGGEWYASFGTEKTKGTKTFALTGKIKRTGLIEVAAGTTLKEIVYEIAGGMSGTKKFKAAQLGGPSGGCIPVDLIETPIDFESLISAGAIMGSGGIIVLDEANCIVDTAKYFMSFTKDESCGECTPCRDGTKVMLDMIERISDGRGEMKDLDDLINLSTYVKSNSLCGLGQAAPNPVLSTIRYFRAEYEDHIKRKKCVSQSCKEIVYAPCQHECPVGIDIPRYITEVFRGQYAEALQTVRKRLPFPGIISRVCYRPCESPCSRGDIDEPIAINALKRFAYDWEYNQGIQPVYTPDADINKKVAVVGSGPAGLAAAFYLGKMGYKVTVFEQYNVIGGMLAVGIPKYRLPRELLNFELKIFEGLAVEFKTNTALGRDFSMEDLFEQNYEAVFLGIGAHKPSKMNVKGEDLPSVQDGIYFLRKVCTDEPVQVGKRVAVIGGGNVAIDVARSAIRMGADEVTVYYRRTREEMPAHDFEVQEAEHEGIRFEFLLAPLEIRENTSESGEKETVIDFQVNALGRDFDNSGRRKPVAVKGTVRSIHVDTVIAAIGQTMDTSVFEKNGVTFHKWGTVKVDPDTLMSESRPAVFAGGDAMTGPLDVIHSIRDGEQCAVFIDRYFKGNPDRNYPFYTPEINEDPMVLGEIHRVPMPALPIEARVGFSEVETGFTVADAWNEASRCIRCELEGRMDPKERINNAQSHDSPVFINFDSIAIR
;
A
#
# COMPACT_ATOMS: atom_id res chain seq x y z
N MET A 1 -11.50 43.23 28.93
CA MET A 1 -10.80 42.51 27.85
C MET A 1 -11.45 41.15 27.74
N LYS A 2 -11.71 40.65 26.52
CA LYS A 2 -12.18 39.27 26.36
C LYS A 2 -11.00 38.33 26.54
N ASN A 3 -11.22 37.23 27.25
CA ASN A 3 -10.20 36.20 27.40
C ASN A 3 -10.14 35.32 26.15
N VAL A 4 -8.92 35.02 25.71
CA VAL A 4 -8.66 34.14 24.56
C VAL A 4 -7.60 33.14 24.98
N ILE A 5 -7.86 31.85 24.77
CA ILE A 5 -6.89 30.79 25.00
C ILE A 5 -6.46 30.25 23.63
N VAL A 6 -5.15 30.28 23.38
CA VAL A 6 -4.56 29.67 22.18
C VAL A 6 -3.71 28.50 22.64
N SER A 7 -4.13 27.29 22.30
CA SER A 7 -3.42 26.06 22.66
C SER A 7 -2.67 25.53 21.45
N VAL A 8 -1.39 25.22 21.62
CA VAL A 8 -0.55 24.64 20.55
C VAL A 8 -0.15 23.22 20.94
N GLY A 9 -0.35 22.27 20.03
CA GLY A 9 0.12 20.89 20.19
C GLY A 9 1.65 20.83 20.22
N MET A 10 2.23 20.63 21.40
CA MET A 10 3.67 20.71 21.66
C MET A 10 4.28 19.35 22.06
N ALA A 11 3.52 18.27 21.89
CA ALA A 11 4.06 16.92 21.92
C ALA A 11 5.10 16.71 20.81
N THR A 12 5.88 15.63 20.90
CA THR A 12 7.00 15.36 19.98
C THR A 12 6.59 15.34 18.51
N CYS A 13 5.37 14.90 18.16
CA CYS A 13 4.83 14.98 16.80
C CYS A 13 4.65 16.42 16.30
N GLY A 14 4.03 17.30 17.10
CA GLY A 14 3.88 18.71 16.78
C GLY A 14 5.23 19.42 16.68
N LEU A 15 6.15 19.12 17.60
CA LEU A 15 7.52 19.68 17.56
C LEU A 15 8.27 19.29 16.29
N ALA A 16 8.18 18.02 15.88
CA ALA A 16 8.78 17.54 14.64
C ALA A 16 8.19 18.21 13.39
N SER A 17 6.89 18.52 13.41
CA SER A 17 6.19 19.23 12.33
C SER A 17 6.33 20.77 12.38
N GLY A 18 7.08 21.32 13.35
CA GLY A 18 7.37 22.76 13.42
C GLY A 18 6.53 23.59 14.39
N ALA A 19 5.76 22.97 15.29
CA ALA A 19 4.92 23.65 16.29
C ALA A 19 5.70 24.67 17.16
N LYS A 20 6.99 24.41 17.41
CA LYS A 20 7.86 25.35 18.14
C LYS A 20 7.92 26.73 17.48
N LYS A 21 8.05 26.79 16.16
CA LYS A 21 8.09 28.06 15.40
C LYS A 21 6.74 28.79 15.48
N VAL A 22 5.64 28.04 15.44
CA VAL A 22 4.28 28.60 15.60
C VAL A 22 4.11 29.20 17.00
N TYR A 23 4.51 28.47 18.05
CA TYR A 23 4.42 28.93 19.44
C TYR A 23 5.30 30.15 19.72
N GLU A 24 6.51 30.20 19.16
CA GLU A 24 7.40 31.37 19.25
C GLU A 24 6.81 32.59 18.54
N SER A 25 6.20 32.39 17.36
CA SER A 25 5.52 33.47 16.63
C SER A 25 4.34 34.01 17.44
N LEU A 26 3.53 33.14 18.04
CA LEU A 26 2.42 33.54 18.91
C LEU A 26 2.87 34.43 20.08
N LYS A 27 4.00 34.14 20.72
CA LYS A 27 4.54 34.99 21.80
C LYS A 27 4.83 36.44 21.37
N THR A 28 5.17 36.65 20.09
CA THR A 28 5.41 38.00 19.56
C THR A 28 4.13 38.70 19.11
N LEU A 29 3.10 37.91 18.77
CA LEU A 29 1.81 38.41 18.29
C LEU A 29 0.86 38.82 19.42
N THR A 30 1.01 38.26 20.62
CA THR A 30 0.10 38.53 21.76
C THR A 30 -0.04 40.02 22.08
N ASP A 31 1.03 40.79 21.94
CA ASP A 31 1.06 42.21 22.26
C ASP A 31 0.40 43.10 21.18
N GLN A 32 0.10 42.54 20.00
CA GLN A 32 -0.46 43.29 18.87
C GLN A 32 -1.98 43.43 18.94
N TYR A 33 -2.68 42.59 19.71
CA TYR A 33 -4.13 42.54 19.78
C TYR A 33 -4.69 43.28 21.00
N SER A 34 -4.71 44.62 20.93
CA SER A 34 -5.26 45.48 22.00
C SER A 34 -6.74 45.18 22.27
N GLY A 35 -7.10 44.89 23.52
CA GLY A 35 -8.48 44.59 23.94
C GLY A 35 -8.77 43.12 24.26
N TYR A 36 -7.82 42.23 23.95
CA TYR A 36 -7.86 40.81 24.27
C TYR A 36 -6.80 40.46 25.30
N HIS A 37 -7.10 39.52 26.20
CA HIS A 37 -6.11 38.88 27.05
C HIS A 37 -5.83 37.48 26.52
N ILE A 38 -4.72 37.31 25.82
CA ILE A 38 -4.36 36.05 25.14
C ILE A 38 -3.46 35.22 26.04
N THR A 39 -3.96 34.04 26.44
CA THR A 39 -3.22 33.03 27.20
C THR A 39 -2.73 31.95 26.25
N LEU A 40 -1.43 31.71 26.23
CA LEU A 40 -0.81 30.65 25.44
C LEU A 40 -0.68 29.37 26.27
N ARG A 41 -1.23 28.26 25.76
CA ARG A 41 -1.15 26.93 26.38
C ARG A 41 -0.35 25.98 25.50
N GLN A 42 0.46 25.11 26.11
CA GLN A 42 1.13 24.02 25.40
C GLN A 42 0.38 22.74 25.72
N THR A 43 -0.10 22.00 24.72
CA THR A 43 -0.90 20.79 24.93
C THR A 43 -0.22 19.55 24.35
N GLY A 44 -0.64 18.37 24.81
CA GLY A 44 -0.16 17.08 24.30
C GLY A 44 -0.74 16.69 22.93
N CYS A 45 -0.35 15.51 22.45
CA CYS A 45 -0.81 14.95 21.17
C CYS A 45 -2.30 14.60 21.22
N VAL A 46 -3.10 15.16 20.30
CA VAL A 46 -4.54 14.80 20.15
C VAL A 46 -4.77 13.48 19.40
N GLY A 47 -3.69 12.90 18.86
CA GLY A 47 -3.65 11.69 18.05
C GLY A 47 -3.65 11.95 16.54
N MET A 48 -4.04 13.14 16.08
CA MET A 48 -4.16 13.47 14.66
C MET A 48 -2.81 13.87 14.01
N CYS A 49 -1.77 13.03 14.17
CA CYS A 49 -0.38 13.36 13.81
C CYS A 49 -0.19 13.78 12.33
N HIS A 50 -0.99 13.25 11.41
CA HIS A 50 -0.98 13.62 9.98
C HIS A 50 -1.36 15.08 9.69
N ASN A 51 -1.92 15.80 10.66
CA ASN A 51 -2.40 17.18 10.54
C ASN A 51 -1.62 18.17 11.42
N GLU A 52 -0.58 17.73 12.11
CA GLU A 52 0.28 18.62 12.89
C GLU A 52 0.99 19.66 12.01
N PRO A 53 1.29 20.89 12.50
CA PRO A 53 0.98 21.41 13.83
C PRO A 53 -0.52 21.73 14.05
N ILE A 54 -1.06 21.30 15.20
CA ILE A 54 -2.43 21.61 15.63
C ILE A 54 -2.46 22.84 16.54
N VAL A 55 -3.42 23.75 16.28
CA VAL A 55 -3.69 24.91 17.13
C VAL A 55 -5.17 25.01 17.43
N ASP A 56 -5.53 25.10 18.71
CA ASP A 56 -6.89 25.44 19.13
C ASP A 56 -6.98 26.92 19.51
N VAL A 57 -8.05 27.59 19.08
CA VAL A 57 -8.40 28.95 19.49
C VAL A 57 -9.75 28.94 20.20
N GLU A 58 -9.76 29.38 21.44
CA GLU A 58 -10.94 29.50 22.28
C GLU A 58 -11.13 30.97 22.67
N VAL A 59 -12.19 31.59 22.17
CA VAL A 59 -12.57 32.97 22.51
C VAL A 59 -13.72 32.93 23.48
N GLU A 60 -13.65 33.73 24.54
CA GLU A 60 -14.70 33.81 25.56
C GLU A 60 -16.11 34.00 24.94
N GLY A 61 -17.00 33.05 25.25
CA GLY A 61 -18.38 33.02 24.77
C GLY A 61 -18.60 32.32 23.43
N LEU A 62 -17.56 31.72 22.83
CA LEU A 62 -17.64 30.96 21.57
C LEU A 62 -17.07 29.54 21.74
N SER A 63 -17.50 28.63 20.88
CA SER A 63 -16.91 27.29 20.77
C SER A 63 -15.45 27.33 20.35
N LYS A 64 -14.65 26.41 20.89
CA LYS A 64 -13.24 26.25 20.56
C LYS A 64 -13.09 25.75 19.12
N VAL A 65 -12.23 26.38 18.32
CA VAL A 65 -11.95 25.99 16.93
C VAL A 65 -10.57 25.34 16.83
N THR A 66 -10.51 24.16 16.23
CA THR A 66 -9.27 23.42 15.97
C THR A 66 -8.79 23.68 14.55
N TYR A 67 -7.53 24.08 14.41
CA TYR A 67 -6.83 24.29 13.15
C TYR A 67 -5.73 23.25 12.94
N ARG A 68 -5.48 22.91 11.68
CA ARG A 68 -4.46 21.94 11.25
C ARG A 68 -3.41 22.56 10.34
N GLN A 69 -2.23 21.92 10.27
CA GLN A 69 -1.11 22.30 9.40
C GLN A 69 -0.74 23.79 9.53
N VAL A 70 -0.77 24.29 10.77
CA VAL A 70 -0.55 25.71 11.04
C VAL A 70 0.93 26.05 10.91
N SER A 71 1.24 27.19 10.28
CA SER A 71 2.57 27.74 10.11
C SER A 71 2.69 29.11 10.79
N PRO A 72 3.90 29.64 10.97
CA PRO A 72 4.12 31.01 11.47
C PRO A 72 3.38 32.10 10.67
N GLU A 73 3.20 31.89 9.37
CA GLU A 73 2.52 32.83 8.48
C GLU A 73 1.00 32.74 8.68
N THR A 74 0.46 31.52 8.72
CA THR A 74 -1.00 31.31 8.79
C THR A 74 -1.58 31.58 10.18
N ILE A 75 -0.80 31.44 11.26
CA ILE A 75 -1.29 31.73 12.62
C ILE A 75 -1.71 33.20 12.80
N THR A 76 -1.03 34.13 12.14
CA THR A 76 -1.42 35.55 12.14
C THR A 76 -2.80 35.72 11.52
N SER A 77 -3.04 35.11 10.36
CA SER A 77 -4.35 35.14 9.69
C SER A 77 -5.45 34.47 10.50
N ILE A 78 -5.14 33.39 11.24
CA ILE A 78 -6.08 32.72 12.15
C ILE A 78 -6.49 33.66 13.29
N LEU A 79 -5.54 34.34 13.94
CA LEU A 79 -5.84 35.30 15.00
C LEU A 79 -6.63 36.51 14.48
N ASP A 80 -6.27 37.05 13.31
CA ASP A 80 -7.01 38.14 12.68
C ASP A 80 -8.47 37.75 12.38
N ALA A 81 -8.69 36.53 11.89
CA ALA A 81 -10.04 36.02 11.62
C ALA A 81 -10.89 35.99 12.90
N HIS A 82 -10.34 35.43 13.98
CA HIS A 82 -11.05 35.31 15.27
C HIS A 82 -11.24 36.67 15.97
N LEU A 83 -10.16 37.44 16.10
CA LEU A 83 -10.09 38.59 17.01
C LEU A 83 -10.51 39.91 16.34
N LEU A 84 -10.30 40.05 15.02
CA LEU A 84 -10.63 41.29 14.30
C LEU A 84 -11.89 41.15 13.45
N LYS A 85 -12.16 39.95 12.91
CA LYS A 85 -13.28 39.71 11.97
C LYS A 85 -14.44 38.91 12.59
N ASN A 86 -14.30 38.40 13.82
CA ASN A 86 -15.29 37.54 14.49
C ASN A 86 -15.74 36.37 13.60
N SER A 87 -14.77 35.72 12.95
CA SER A 87 -14.92 34.62 12.01
C SER A 87 -13.83 33.57 12.23
N PHE A 88 -13.73 32.56 11.36
CA PHE A 88 -12.67 31.55 11.36
C PHE A 88 -12.10 31.40 9.96
N LEU A 89 -10.96 30.73 9.84
CA LEU A 89 -10.29 30.50 8.55
C LEU A 89 -10.68 29.11 7.99
N PRO A 90 -11.63 29.00 7.04
CA PRO A 90 -12.25 27.72 6.69
C PRO A 90 -11.28 26.70 6.09
N GLU A 91 -10.27 27.16 5.35
CA GLU A 91 -9.29 26.30 4.69
C GLU A 91 -8.43 25.49 5.68
N LEU A 92 -8.16 26.06 6.88
CA LEU A 92 -7.35 25.43 7.91
C LEU A 92 -8.18 24.87 9.08
N ALA A 93 -9.45 25.28 9.19
CA ALA A 93 -10.33 24.81 10.27
C ALA A 93 -10.67 23.33 10.07
N PHE A 94 -10.33 22.52 11.07
CA PHE A 94 -10.68 21.10 11.09
C PHE A 94 -12.11 20.89 11.62
N GLY A 95 -12.46 21.60 12.68
CA GLY A 95 -13.73 21.46 13.37
C GLY A 95 -13.80 22.30 14.64
N GLN A 96 -14.96 22.28 15.30
CA GLN A 96 -15.16 22.90 16.60
C GLN A 96 -15.36 21.87 17.71
N VAL A 97 -15.02 22.25 18.93
CA VAL A 97 -15.27 21.49 20.15
C VAL A 97 -16.28 22.26 20.98
N GLN A 98 -17.31 21.57 21.45
CA GLN A 98 -18.34 22.18 22.30
C GLN A 98 -17.69 22.69 23.60
N GLY A 99 -18.00 23.94 23.97
CA GLY A 99 -17.44 24.60 25.15
C GLY A 99 -17.83 23.93 26.47
N ALA A 100 -17.20 24.36 27.56
CA ALA A 100 -17.39 23.79 28.90
C ALA A 100 -18.83 23.89 29.45
N SER A 101 -19.66 24.78 28.91
CA SER A 101 -21.10 24.81 29.16
C SER A 101 -21.87 24.34 27.92
N ASN A 102 -22.90 23.51 28.13
CA ASN A 102 -23.80 23.05 27.07
C ASN A 102 -24.52 24.20 26.33
N ASP A 103 -24.50 25.41 26.90
CA ASP A 103 -25.12 26.62 26.35
C ASP A 103 -24.17 27.46 25.46
N THR A 104 -22.92 27.03 25.26
CA THR A 104 -21.96 27.75 24.39
C THR A 104 -22.43 27.69 22.92
N PRO A 105 -22.60 28.84 22.23
CA PRO A 105 -23.07 28.86 20.85
C PRO A 105 -22.10 28.17 19.88
N MET A 106 -22.65 27.25 19.08
CA MET A 106 -21.93 26.60 17.99
C MET A 106 -21.69 27.56 16.82
N ILE A 107 -20.53 27.47 16.20
CA ILE A 107 -20.16 28.27 15.04
C ILE A 107 -20.83 27.69 13.79
N THR A 108 -21.71 28.46 13.15
CA THR A 108 -22.39 28.05 11.91
C THR A 108 -21.39 27.77 10.79
N GLY A 109 -21.54 26.65 10.10
CA GLY A 109 -20.68 26.26 8.97
C GLY A 109 -19.45 25.43 9.36
N LEU A 110 -19.24 25.15 10.64
CA LEU A 110 -18.15 24.29 11.13
C LEU A 110 -18.72 23.05 11.84
N SER A 111 -18.22 21.86 11.52
CA SER A 111 -18.67 20.60 12.14
C SER A 111 -18.00 20.35 13.49
N LEU A 112 -18.60 19.51 14.33
CA LEU A 112 -17.94 19.04 15.55
C LEU A 112 -16.74 18.17 15.19
N SER A 113 -15.60 18.41 15.85
CA SER A 113 -14.39 17.60 15.68
C SER A 113 -14.66 16.12 16.02
N SER A 114 -15.54 15.86 17.01
CA SER A 114 -15.96 14.50 17.40
C SER A 114 -16.75 13.75 16.32
N ASP A 115 -17.40 14.47 15.40
CA ASP A 115 -18.21 13.87 14.33
C ASP A 115 -17.38 13.53 13.09
N SER A 116 -16.10 13.95 13.06
CA SER A 116 -15.19 13.59 11.99
C SER A 116 -14.98 12.08 11.91
N ASP A 117 -14.73 11.57 10.69
CA ASP A 117 -14.43 10.15 10.45
C ASP A 117 -13.28 9.64 11.35
N TYR A 118 -12.34 10.51 11.71
CA TYR A 118 -11.18 10.15 12.53
C TYR A 118 -11.57 9.92 14.01
N PHE A 119 -12.41 10.77 14.60
CA PHE A 119 -12.71 10.70 16.04
C PHE A 119 -14.00 9.94 16.38
N ARG A 120 -14.98 9.88 15.47
CA ARG A 120 -16.33 9.36 15.77
C ARG A 120 -16.36 7.91 16.29
N LYS A 121 -15.46 7.06 15.79
CA LYS A 121 -15.36 5.64 16.22
C LYS A 121 -14.40 5.43 17.40
N GLN A 122 -13.74 6.47 17.88
CA GLN A 122 -12.82 6.37 19.01
C GLN A 122 -13.57 6.45 20.34
N VAL A 123 -13.05 5.75 21.34
CA VAL A 123 -13.50 5.80 22.73
C VAL A 123 -12.32 6.24 23.57
N LYS A 124 -12.20 7.55 23.82
CA LYS A 124 -11.07 8.14 24.54
C LYS A 124 -11.28 8.06 26.05
N ILE A 125 -10.64 7.09 26.71
CA ILE A 125 -10.58 6.97 28.17
C ILE A 125 -9.20 7.47 28.64
N VAL A 126 -8.13 6.81 28.23
CA VAL A 126 -6.76 7.17 28.64
C VAL A 126 -6.31 8.48 27.99
N SER A 127 -6.63 8.66 26.71
CA SER A 127 -6.23 9.84 25.94
C SER A 127 -7.18 11.04 26.11
N LYS A 128 -8.15 10.97 27.03
CA LYS A 128 -9.23 11.96 27.20
C LYS A 128 -8.72 13.39 27.42
N ARG A 129 -7.62 13.55 28.18
CA ARG A 129 -7.05 14.87 28.53
C ARG A 129 -5.97 15.35 27.56
N CYS A 130 -5.48 14.46 26.69
CA CYS A 130 -4.44 14.79 25.72
C CYS A 130 -4.96 15.82 24.71
N GLY A 131 -4.27 16.96 24.61
CA GLY A 131 -4.70 18.10 23.79
C GLY A 131 -5.68 19.07 24.47
N VAL A 132 -6.12 18.77 25.71
CA VAL A 132 -7.07 19.59 26.47
C VAL A 132 -6.37 20.35 27.58
N ILE A 133 -5.47 19.69 28.31
CA ILE A 133 -4.72 20.26 29.43
C ILE A 133 -3.31 20.66 29.02
N ASP A 134 -2.71 21.59 29.76
CA ASP A 134 -1.25 21.74 29.77
C ASP A 134 -0.60 20.64 30.62
N PRO A 135 0.20 19.73 30.03
CA PRO A 135 0.81 18.62 30.75
C PRO A 135 1.85 19.08 31.79
N SER A 136 2.28 20.35 31.74
CA SER A 136 3.18 20.95 32.72
C SER A 136 2.45 21.67 33.85
N SER A 137 1.12 21.67 33.88
CA SER A 137 0.29 22.33 34.90
C SER A 137 -0.54 21.32 35.69
N ILE A 138 -0.17 21.11 36.96
CA ILE A 138 -1.00 20.32 37.89
C ILE A 138 -2.41 20.91 38.09
N ASP A 139 -2.55 22.24 38.00
CA ASP A 139 -3.85 22.90 38.20
C ASP A 139 -4.83 22.58 37.05
N ASP A 140 -4.35 22.45 35.81
CA ASP A 140 -5.18 21.99 34.68
C ASP A 140 -5.62 20.53 34.87
N TYR A 141 -4.73 19.67 35.41
CA TYR A 141 -5.07 18.28 35.75
C TYR A 141 -6.14 18.22 36.87
N LEU A 142 -6.02 19.05 37.90
CA LEU A 142 -6.99 19.14 38.99
C LEU A 142 -8.35 19.67 38.49
N ALA A 143 -8.35 20.70 37.64
CA ALA A 143 -9.56 21.31 37.09
C ALA A 143 -10.41 20.34 36.24
N THR A 144 -9.80 19.27 35.74
CA THR A 144 -10.47 18.21 34.96
C THR A 144 -10.81 16.98 35.80
N GLY A 145 -10.77 17.08 37.14
CA GLY A 145 -11.08 16.01 38.09
C GLY A 145 -9.90 15.09 38.40
N GLY A 146 -8.67 15.57 38.23
CA GLY A 146 -7.46 14.83 38.61
C GLY A 146 -7.34 14.64 40.12
N TYR A 147 -6.76 13.52 40.56
CA TYR A 147 -6.64 13.13 41.97
C TYR A 147 -7.98 12.86 42.70
N ASP A 148 -9.12 12.95 42.02
CA ASP A 148 -10.41 12.61 42.62
C ASP A 148 -10.54 11.10 42.88
N ALA A 149 -9.88 10.25 42.08
CA ALA A 149 -9.85 8.81 42.34
C ALA A 149 -9.07 8.52 43.62
N LEU A 150 -7.92 9.19 43.80
CA LEU A 150 -7.13 9.12 45.02
C LEU A 150 -7.94 9.58 46.25
N LYS A 151 -8.61 10.73 46.17
CA LYS A 151 -9.48 11.22 47.27
C LYS A 151 -10.59 10.22 47.59
N LYS A 152 -11.23 9.64 46.56
CA LYS A 152 -12.29 8.65 46.72
C LYS A 152 -11.80 7.41 47.46
N ILE A 153 -10.62 6.86 47.14
CA ILE A 153 -10.11 5.67 47.84
C ILE A 153 -9.75 5.98 49.29
N LEU A 154 -9.12 7.12 49.56
CA LEU A 154 -8.70 7.53 50.90
C LEU A 154 -9.88 7.90 51.81
N SER A 155 -11.05 8.20 51.24
CA SER A 155 -12.29 8.47 51.99
C SER A 155 -12.99 7.23 52.59
N GLY A 156 -12.46 6.02 52.38
CA GLY A 156 -12.95 4.80 53.05
C GLY A 156 -13.02 3.53 52.22
N ILE A 157 -12.38 3.46 51.04
CA ILE A 157 -12.31 2.22 50.25
C ILE A 157 -11.07 1.44 50.70
N SER A 158 -11.25 0.19 51.15
CA SER A 158 -10.12 -0.63 51.58
C SER A 158 -9.24 -1.05 50.39
N PRO A 159 -7.95 -1.35 50.61
CA PRO A 159 -7.07 -1.85 49.56
C PRO A 159 -7.60 -3.10 48.83
N GLU A 160 -8.26 -4.03 49.53
CA GLU A 160 -8.93 -5.19 48.94
C GLU A 160 -10.04 -4.77 47.98
N GLN A 161 -10.88 -3.83 48.38
CA GLN A 161 -11.95 -3.31 47.53
C GLN A 161 -11.40 -2.61 46.29
N VAL A 162 -10.26 -1.91 46.39
CA VAL A 162 -9.57 -1.35 45.22
C VAL A 162 -9.16 -2.45 44.25
N ILE A 163 -8.58 -3.55 44.75
CA ILE A 163 -8.21 -4.71 43.93
C ILE A 163 -9.44 -5.36 43.30
N ASP A 164 -10.56 -5.45 44.03
CA ASP A 164 -11.81 -6.01 43.51
C ASP A 164 -12.38 -5.14 42.39
N ILE A 165 -12.37 -3.80 42.53
CA ILE A 165 -12.78 -2.87 41.47
C ILE A 165 -11.93 -3.07 40.20
N VAL A 166 -10.61 -3.15 40.35
CA VAL A 166 -9.69 -3.41 39.22
C VAL A 166 -9.91 -4.80 38.63
N THR A 167 -10.24 -5.80 39.45
CA THR A 167 -10.54 -7.16 38.98
C THR A 167 -11.84 -7.20 38.18
N THR A 168 -12.91 -6.59 38.70
CA THR A 168 -14.22 -6.46 38.03
C THR A 168 -14.12 -5.70 36.72
N SER A 169 -13.20 -4.73 36.61
CA SER A 169 -12.95 -4.02 35.35
C SER A 169 -12.49 -4.93 34.20
N GLY A 170 -11.91 -6.09 34.52
CA GLY A 170 -11.30 -6.96 33.52
C GLY A 170 -10.06 -6.35 32.85
N LEU A 171 -9.45 -5.30 33.42
CA LEU A 171 -8.25 -4.66 32.88
C LEU A 171 -7.11 -5.67 32.76
N ARG A 172 -6.66 -5.88 31.52
CA ARG A 172 -5.47 -6.67 31.19
C ARG A 172 -4.29 -5.74 30.95
N GLY A 173 -3.10 -6.16 31.35
CA GLY A 173 -1.87 -5.37 31.19
C GLY A 173 -1.65 -4.95 29.74
N ARG A 174 -1.45 -3.65 29.52
CA ARG A 174 -1.44 -3.03 28.19
C ARG A 174 -0.09 -3.03 27.48
N GLY A 175 0.98 -3.46 28.17
CA GLY A 175 2.32 -3.62 27.58
C GLY A 175 2.54 -4.92 26.77
N GLY A 176 1.48 -5.56 26.28
CA GLY A 176 1.60 -6.72 25.36
C GLY A 176 1.04 -8.04 25.87
N ALA A 177 1.53 -8.57 26.99
CA ALA A 177 1.19 -9.94 27.44
C ALA A 177 -0.28 -10.12 27.88
N GLY A 178 -0.99 -9.03 28.19
CA GLY A 178 -2.40 -9.10 28.55
C GLY A 178 -2.70 -9.85 29.85
N PHE A 179 -1.79 -9.86 30.82
CA PHE A 179 -2.04 -10.52 32.12
C PHE A 179 -3.10 -9.74 32.93
N PRO A 180 -4.06 -10.39 33.63
CA PRO A 180 -5.07 -9.70 34.44
C PRO A 180 -4.47 -8.83 35.54
N THR A 181 -4.75 -7.52 35.52
CA THR A 181 -4.11 -6.54 36.41
C THR A 181 -4.51 -6.73 37.86
N GLY A 182 -5.81 -6.93 38.13
CA GLY A 182 -6.31 -7.17 39.50
C GLY A 182 -5.71 -8.43 40.15
N LEU A 183 -5.49 -9.49 39.37
CA LEU A 183 -4.81 -10.70 39.86
C LEU A 183 -3.35 -10.43 40.22
N LYS A 184 -2.62 -9.67 39.37
CA LYS A 184 -1.24 -9.26 39.65
C LYS A 184 -1.14 -8.43 40.94
N TRP A 185 -2.09 -7.53 41.16
CA TRP A 185 -2.18 -6.72 42.38
C TRP A 185 -2.48 -7.60 43.61
N SER A 186 -3.40 -8.55 43.49
CA SER A 186 -3.74 -9.51 44.54
C SER A 186 -2.53 -10.37 44.95
N PHE A 187 -1.74 -10.86 44.00
CA PHE A 187 -0.52 -11.62 44.29
C PHE A 187 0.52 -10.78 45.02
N THR A 188 0.75 -9.54 44.58
CA THR A 188 1.73 -8.65 45.22
C THR A 188 1.28 -8.25 46.64
N ARG A 189 -0.02 -8.04 46.84
CA ARG A 189 -0.58 -7.78 48.18
C ARG A 189 -0.37 -8.96 49.13
N LYS A 190 -0.62 -10.19 48.66
CA LYS A 190 -0.51 -11.42 49.46
C LYS A 190 0.93 -11.88 49.71
N ALA A 191 1.89 -11.40 48.91
CA ALA A 191 3.30 -11.75 49.08
C ALA A 191 3.84 -11.24 50.43
N GLN A 192 4.69 -12.07 51.07
CA GLN A 192 5.32 -11.73 52.35
C GLN A 192 6.46 -10.74 52.14
N GLY A 193 6.56 -9.77 53.04
CA GLY A 193 7.57 -8.71 53.02
C GLY A 193 6.97 -7.38 53.51
N ASP A 194 7.64 -6.74 54.46
CA ASP A 194 7.22 -5.45 55.02
C ASP A 194 7.48 -4.30 54.04
N THR A 195 8.42 -4.49 53.10
CA THR A 195 8.73 -3.52 52.04
C THR A 195 8.21 -4.04 50.70
N LYS A 196 7.54 -3.17 49.95
CA LYS A 196 7.05 -3.46 48.60
C LYS A 196 7.34 -2.29 47.68
N PHE A 197 7.43 -2.55 46.38
CA PHE A 197 7.69 -1.52 45.37
C PHE A 197 6.61 -1.48 44.29
N VAL A 198 6.40 -0.29 43.72
CA VAL A 198 5.59 -0.09 42.51
C VAL A 198 6.48 0.42 41.38
N VAL A 199 6.42 -0.23 40.22
CA VAL A 199 7.24 0.10 39.06
C VAL A 199 6.33 0.38 37.86
N CYS A 200 6.52 1.56 37.27
CA CYS A 200 5.97 1.89 35.96
C CYS A 200 6.99 1.55 34.88
N ASN A 201 6.60 0.64 33.98
CA ASN A 201 7.36 0.33 32.78
C ASN A 201 6.96 1.32 31.67
N ALA A 202 7.85 2.26 31.37
CA ALA A 202 7.77 3.24 30.29
C ALA A 202 8.89 3.04 29.25
N ASP A 203 9.34 1.78 29.07
CA ASP A 203 10.31 1.37 28.05
C ASP A 203 9.58 0.92 26.76
N GLU A 204 8.90 1.87 26.12
CA GLU A 204 8.17 1.64 24.87
C GLU A 204 9.14 1.53 23.69
N GLY A 205 9.82 0.38 23.57
CA GLY A 205 10.87 0.13 22.58
C GLY A 205 10.38 -0.30 21.19
N ASP A 206 9.10 -0.66 21.04
CA ASP A 206 8.53 -1.17 19.78
C ASP A 206 8.63 -0.13 18.64
N PRO A 207 9.23 -0.45 17.47
CA PRO A 207 9.21 0.43 16.32
C PRO A 207 7.78 0.78 15.89
N GLY A 208 7.51 2.07 15.70
CA GLY A 208 6.18 2.57 15.34
C GLY A 208 5.20 2.71 16.51
N ALA A 209 5.60 2.37 17.75
CA ALA A 209 4.83 2.60 18.96
C ALA A 209 5.15 3.97 19.59
N PHE A 210 4.12 4.68 20.06
CA PHE A 210 4.26 5.96 20.76
C PHE A 210 3.04 6.28 21.66
N MET A 211 2.31 5.26 22.10
CA MET A 211 1.12 5.38 22.93
C MET A 211 1.49 5.82 24.35
N ASP A 212 2.46 5.13 24.96
CA ASP A 212 2.95 5.46 26.29
C ASP A 212 3.59 6.86 26.26
N ARG A 213 4.39 7.16 25.23
CA ARG A 213 4.93 8.51 25.02
C ARG A 213 3.84 9.57 25.01
N SER A 214 2.75 9.32 24.28
CA SER A 214 1.66 10.30 24.15
C SER A 214 0.98 10.57 25.49
N VAL A 215 0.83 9.55 26.34
CA VAL A 215 0.29 9.72 27.71
C VAL A 215 1.28 10.47 28.60
N LEU A 216 2.56 10.12 28.58
CA LEU A 216 3.57 10.80 29.41
C LEU A 216 3.79 12.26 29.00
N GLU A 217 3.64 12.56 27.70
CA GLU A 217 3.75 13.93 27.18
C GLU A 217 2.46 14.73 27.29
N GLY A 218 1.30 14.07 27.39
CA GLY A 218 -0.01 14.73 27.39
C GLY A 218 -0.75 14.74 28.72
N ASP A 219 -0.52 13.75 29.59
CA ASP A 219 -1.18 13.59 30.88
C ASP A 219 -0.32 12.77 31.89
N PRO A 220 0.87 13.26 32.28
CA PRO A 220 1.79 12.53 33.17
C PRO A 220 1.21 12.30 34.57
N HIS A 221 0.33 13.17 35.05
CA HIS A 221 -0.27 13.05 36.39
C HIS A 221 -1.22 11.85 36.51
N SER A 222 -1.90 11.44 35.44
CA SER A 222 -2.74 10.23 35.44
C SER A 222 -1.96 8.96 35.78
N VAL A 223 -0.72 8.87 35.30
CA VAL A 223 0.19 7.75 35.58
C VAL A 223 0.65 7.78 37.03
N ILE A 224 1.03 8.96 37.53
CA ILE A 224 1.44 9.16 38.93
C ILE A 224 0.28 8.81 39.89
N GLU A 225 -0.94 9.27 39.60
CA GLU A 225 -2.13 8.93 40.38
C GLU A 225 -2.40 7.42 40.39
N GLY A 226 -2.30 6.76 39.23
CA GLY A 226 -2.40 5.30 39.14
C GLY A 226 -1.35 4.56 39.96
N MET A 227 -0.11 5.06 40.01
CA MET A 227 0.95 4.49 40.84
C MET A 227 0.68 4.65 42.34
N ILE A 228 0.17 5.81 42.79
CA ILE A 228 -0.20 6.04 44.19
C ILE A 228 -1.33 5.08 44.60
N ILE A 229 -2.35 4.93 43.76
CA ILE A 229 -3.45 3.97 44.00
C ILE A 229 -2.92 2.53 44.08
N GLY A 230 -1.99 2.16 43.19
CA GLY A 230 -1.32 0.85 43.23
C GLY A 230 -0.52 0.65 44.51
N ALA A 231 0.19 1.68 44.99
CA ALA A 231 0.97 1.64 46.22
C ALA A 231 0.08 1.41 47.45
N TYR A 232 -1.07 2.10 47.51
CA TYR A 232 -2.09 1.87 48.53
C TYR A 232 -2.64 0.44 48.46
N ALA A 233 -3.04 -0.02 47.27
CA ALA A 233 -3.67 -1.32 47.06
C ALA A 233 -2.80 -2.51 47.51
N ILE A 234 -1.48 -2.46 47.30
CA ILE A 234 -0.58 -3.59 47.66
C ILE A 234 -0.16 -3.62 49.14
N GLY A 235 -0.59 -2.63 49.94
CA GLY A 235 -0.31 -2.55 51.37
C GLY A 235 0.61 -1.38 51.74
N ASN A 236 0.33 -0.19 51.23
CA ASN A 236 1.05 1.06 51.51
C ASN A 236 2.56 0.98 51.21
N SER A 237 2.90 0.63 49.98
CA SER A 237 4.29 0.77 49.49
C SER A 237 4.75 2.23 49.62
N THR A 238 5.96 2.44 50.13
CA THR A 238 6.52 3.77 50.34
C THR A 238 7.40 4.27 49.19
N LYS A 239 7.76 3.40 48.24
CA LYS A 239 8.70 3.73 47.17
C LYS A 239 8.30 3.12 45.83
N GLY A 240 8.42 3.90 44.76
CA GLY A 240 8.22 3.44 43.40
C GLY A 240 9.22 4.02 42.40
N TYR A 241 9.28 3.38 41.24
CA TYR A 241 10.18 3.74 40.15
C TYR A 241 9.42 3.89 38.83
N ILE A 242 9.73 4.92 38.06
CA ILE A 242 9.33 5.04 36.67
C ILE A 242 10.57 4.75 35.83
N TYR A 243 10.60 3.60 35.16
CA TYR A 243 11.67 3.26 34.23
C TYR A 243 11.29 3.80 32.85
N CYS A 244 11.93 4.89 32.43
CA CYS A 244 11.61 5.59 31.19
C CYS A 244 12.82 5.58 30.27
N ARG A 245 12.63 5.19 29.02
CA ARG A 245 13.69 5.11 28.02
C ARG A 245 14.36 6.47 27.77
N ALA A 246 15.68 6.49 27.60
CA ALA A 246 16.43 7.73 27.38
C ALA A 246 16.08 8.43 26.06
N GLU A 247 15.51 7.72 25.08
CA GLU A 247 15.06 8.30 23.82
C GLU A 247 13.81 9.19 23.97
N TYR A 248 13.19 9.26 25.16
CA TYR A 248 12.05 10.13 25.46
C TYR A 248 12.43 11.33 26.37
N PRO A 249 13.37 12.21 25.98
CA PRO A 249 13.83 13.32 26.83
C PRO A 249 12.71 14.32 27.14
N HIS A 250 11.74 14.49 26.23
CA HIS A 250 10.60 15.38 26.44
C HIS A 250 9.67 14.84 27.54
N ALA A 251 9.32 13.55 27.50
CA ALA A 251 8.51 12.89 28.52
C ALA A 251 9.21 12.90 29.89
N ILE A 252 10.51 12.61 29.96
CA ILE A 252 11.30 12.65 31.20
C ILE A 252 11.25 14.04 31.84
N ARG A 253 11.37 15.11 31.04
CA ARG A 253 11.27 16.50 31.54
C ARG A 253 9.90 16.78 32.16
N LEU A 254 8.82 16.38 31.50
CA LEU A 254 7.45 16.57 31.99
C LEU A 254 7.19 15.75 33.25
N LEU A 255 7.65 14.49 33.30
CA LEU A 255 7.53 13.64 34.50
C LEU A 255 8.29 14.22 35.70
N LYS A 256 9.52 14.71 35.52
CA LYS A 256 10.28 15.39 36.59
C LYS A 256 9.50 16.59 37.15
N GLY A 257 8.87 17.37 36.26
CA GLY A 257 7.99 18.48 36.64
C GLY A 257 6.74 18.02 37.41
N ALA A 258 6.02 17.01 36.90
CA ALA A 258 4.80 16.50 37.49
C ALA A 258 5.03 15.87 38.88
N ILE A 259 6.13 15.10 39.06
CA ILE A 259 6.53 14.57 40.37
C ILE A 259 6.78 15.71 41.36
N LYS A 260 7.54 16.73 40.94
CA LYS A 260 7.82 17.91 41.78
C LYS A 260 6.54 18.61 42.22
N GLN A 261 5.62 18.86 41.28
CA GLN A 261 4.34 19.52 41.56
C GLN A 261 3.46 18.69 42.50
N ALA A 262 3.41 17.37 42.32
CA ALA A 262 2.65 16.47 43.19
C ALA A 262 3.20 16.49 44.64
N MET A 263 4.52 16.51 44.81
CA MET A 263 5.15 16.66 46.13
C MET A 263 4.80 18.01 46.78
N GLU A 264 4.93 19.11 46.03
CA GLU A 264 4.62 20.46 46.54
C GLU A 264 3.15 20.63 46.97
N ARG A 265 2.23 19.88 46.35
CA ARG A 265 0.80 19.86 46.70
C ARG A 265 0.42 18.82 47.75
N GLY A 266 1.37 18.06 48.31
CA GLY A 266 1.09 17.01 49.30
C GLY A 266 0.32 15.81 48.74
N LEU A 267 0.40 15.61 47.42
CA LEU A 267 -0.21 14.48 46.69
C LEU A 267 0.79 13.32 46.50
N LEU A 268 2.07 13.56 46.80
CA LEU A 268 3.17 12.61 46.80
C LEU A 268 4.14 12.97 47.94
N GLY A 269 4.96 12.04 48.39
CA GLY A 269 5.84 12.21 49.54
C GLY A 269 5.26 11.61 50.82
N ASP A 270 5.56 12.23 51.96
CA ASP A 270 5.10 11.74 53.27
C ASP A 270 3.68 12.25 53.60
N HIS A 271 2.89 11.40 54.24
CA HIS A 271 1.54 11.73 54.72
C HIS A 271 0.63 12.35 53.65
N ILE A 272 0.48 11.67 52.52
CA ILE A 272 -0.31 12.10 51.36
C ILE A 272 -1.72 12.47 51.81
N LEU A 273 -2.13 13.69 51.51
CA LEU A 273 -3.42 14.29 51.94
C LEU A 273 -3.70 14.20 53.44
N GLY A 274 -2.66 14.15 54.28
CA GLY A 274 -2.76 14.05 55.74
C GLY A 274 -3.11 12.65 56.25
N THR A 275 -2.96 11.61 55.42
CA THR A 275 -3.19 10.20 55.79
C THR A 275 -1.89 9.50 56.22
N ASP A 276 -1.97 8.23 56.60
CA ASP A 276 -0.78 7.40 56.89
C ASP A 276 -0.07 6.90 55.61
N LEU A 277 -0.65 7.15 54.42
CA LEU A 277 -0.03 6.77 53.15
C LEU A 277 1.14 7.71 52.85
N SER A 278 2.32 7.15 52.65
CA SER A 278 3.49 7.87 52.15
C SER A 278 4.01 7.16 50.91
N PHE A 279 4.40 7.88 49.86
CA PHE A 279 4.88 7.29 48.62
C PHE A 279 5.83 8.23 47.88
N HIS A 280 7.04 7.74 47.57
CA HIS A 280 8.10 8.49 46.88
C HIS A 280 8.38 7.88 45.51
N LEU A 281 8.54 8.72 44.49
CA LEU A 281 8.84 8.29 43.12
C LEU A 281 10.22 8.74 42.65
N GLU A 282 10.96 7.82 42.06
CA GLU A 282 12.20 8.11 41.33
C GLU A 282 12.06 7.72 39.86
N ILE A 283 12.66 8.53 38.97
CA ILE A 283 12.79 8.18 37.55
C ILE A 283 14.12 7.49 37.34
N LYS A 284 14.09 6.32 36.68
CA LYS A 284 15.27 5.63 36.17
C LYS A 284 15.27 5.78 34.64
N GLU A 285 16.28 6.45 34.13
CA GLU A 285 16.46 6.64 32.69
C GLU A 285 17.10 5.37 32.11
N GLY A 286 16.47 4.80 31.08
CA GLY A 286 16.98 3.60 30.40
C GLY A 286 18.27 3.88 29.62
N ALA A 287 18.93 2.82 29.14
CA ALA A 287 20.21 2.91 28.43
C ALA A 287 20.14 2.43 26.97
N GLY A 288 18.96 2.48 26.36
CA GLY A 288 18.74 2.16 24.94
C GLY A 288 18.75 0.65 24.61
N ALA A 289 18.24 -0.19 25.51
CA ALA A 289 18.13 -1.63 25.28
C ALA A 289 16.65 -2.06 25.28
N TYR A 290 16.12 -2.50 24.14
CA TYR A 290 14.71 -2.89 23.99
C TYR A 290 14.29 -4.02 24.95
N VAL A 291 15.21 -4.95 25.25
CA VAL A 291 14.93 -6.05 26.17
C VAL A 291 14.56 -5.57 27.58
N CYS A 292 14.95 -4.36 27.98
CA CYS A 292 14.57 -3.75 29.26
C CYS A 292 13.07 -3.43 29.34
N GLY A 293 12.30 -3.58 28.26
CA GLY A 293 10.84 -3.61 28.32
C GLY A 293 10.29 -4.90 28.93
N GLU A 294 11.09 -5.98 28.99
CA GLU A 294 10.72 -7.21 29.69
C GLU A 294 10.80 -7.01 31.21
N GLU A 295 9.79 -7.50 31.93
CA GLU A 295 9.59 -7.14 33.34
C GLU A 295 10.80 -7.41 34.25
N THR A 296 11.51 -8.53 34.05
CA THR A 296 12.66 -8.91 34.89
C THR A 296 13.94 -8.22 34.43
N ALA A 297 14.17 -8.07 33.13
CA ALA A 297 15.28 -7.28 32.61
C ALA A 297 15.21 -5.80 33.06
N LEU A 298 14.00 -5.22 33.07
CA LEU A 298 13.73 -3.89 33.59
C LEU A 298 14.18 -3.76 35.05
N LEU A 299 13.77 -4.71 35.88
CA LEU A 299 14.12 -4.72 37.30
C LEU A 299 15.63 -4.86 37.52
N ALA A 300 16.30 -5.72 36.75
CA ALA A 300 17.76 -5.84 36.79
C ALA A 300 18.44 -4.50 36.49
N SER A 301 17.96 -3.79 35.45
CA SER A 301 18.45 -2.46 35.11
C SER A 301 18.22 -1.42 36.21
N ILE A 302 17.06 -1.45 36.90
CA ILE A 302 16.80 -0.60 38.07
C ILE A 302 17.81 -0.86 39.20
N MET A 303 18.19 -2.12 39.41
CA MET A 303 19.15 -2.53 40.45
C MET A 303 20.61 -2.21 40.07
N GLY A 304 20.87 -1.74 38.84
CA GLY A 304 22.20 -1.41 38.34
C GLY A 304 22.90 -2.55 37.60
N ASP A 305 22.21 -3.68 37.42
CA ASP A 305 22.72 -4.83 36.66
C ASP A 305 22.43 -4.67 35.15
N ARG A 306 23.04 -5.55 34.35
CA ARG A 306 22.68 -5.67 32.92
C ARG A 306 21.23 -6.14 32.80
N GLY A 307 20.49 -5.58 31.84
CA GLY A 307 19.09 -5.92 31.57
C GLY A 307 18.90 -7.32 30.99
N MET A 308 19.12 -8.35 31.80
CA MET A 308 18.99 -9.75 31.41
C MET A 308 17.80 -10.38 32.15
N PRO A 309 16.83 -10.96 31.43
CA PRO A 309 15.72 -11.66 32.08
C PRO A 309 16.20 -12.86 32.90
N TRP A 310 15.53 -13.15 34.02
CA TRP A 310 15.80 -14.36 34.82
C TRP A 310 14.65 -15.38 34.74
N PRO A 311 14.93 -16.68 34.99
CA PRO A 311 13.89 -17.72 34.99
C PRO A 311 12.77 -17.45 36.00
N LYS A 312 11.53 -17.63 35.56
CA LYS A 312 10.33 -17.59 36.40
C LYS A 312 9.84 -19.03 36.63
N PRO A 313 9.54 -19.47 37.88
CA PRO A 313 9.57 -18.71 39.15
C PRO A 313 10.99 -18.46 39.72
N PRO A 314 11.15 -17.45 40.61
CA PRO A 314 10.10 -16.61 41.22
C PRO A 314 9.61 -15.47 40.33
N PHE A 315 8.32 -15.11 40.45
CA PHE A 315 7.73 -13.98 39.73
C PHE A 315 7.99 -12.65 40.48
N PRO A 316 8.08 -11.50 39.77
CA PRO A 316 8.33 -10.19 40.41
C PRO A 316 7.32 -9.80 41.50
N ALA A 317 6.06 -10.22 41.36
CA ALA A 317 5.02 -9.98 42.36
C ALA A 317 5.33 -10.65 43.72
N GLN A 318 6.20 -11.67 43.74
CA GLN A 318 6.67 -12.34 44.95
C GLN A 318 8.08 -11.88 45.34
N LYS A 319 9.00 -11.88 44.37
CA LYS A 319 10.39 -11.43 44.55
C LYS A 319 10.83 -10.67 43.31
N GLY A 320 10.89 -9.34 43.43
CA GLY A 320 11.31 -8.42 42.38
C GLY A 320 12.57 -7.66 42.79
N ILE A 321 12.47 -6.32 42.86
CA ILE A 321 13.61 -5.45 43.18
C ILE A 321 14.13 -5.80 44.59
N TRP A 322 15.43 -6.10 44.69
CA TRP A 322 16.11 -6.48 45.94
C TRP A 322 15.36 -7.57 46.71
N GLU A 323 14.84 -8.55 45.97
CA GLU A 323 14.04 -9.67 46.46
C GLU A 323 12.71 -9.30 47.15
N GLN A 324 12.27 -8.05 47.07
CA GLN A 324 11.02 -7.59 47.66
C GLN A 324 9.84 -7.74 46.68
N PRO A 325 8.60 -7.97 47.16
CA PRO A 325 7.42 -7.97 46.31
C PRO A 325 7.29 -6.68 45.50
N THR A 326 7.25 -6.81 44.18
CA THR A 326 7.24 -5.66 43.27
C THR A 326 6.07 -5.73 42.30
N LEU A 327 5.22 -4.70 42.34
CA LEU A 327 4.14 -4.51 41.39
C LEU A 327 4.67 -3.79 40.15
N ILE A 328 4.64 -4.43 38.98
CA ILE A 328 5.07 -3.84 37.71
C ILE A 328 3.87 -3.70 36.75
N ASN A 329 3.62 -2.49 36.28
CA ASN A 329 2.60 -2.19 35.27
C ASN A 329 3.11 -1.19 34.22
N ASN A 330 2.59 -1.30 33.01
CA ASN A 330 2.87 -0.39 31.90
C ASN A 330 2.13 0.96 32.09
N VAL A 331 2.63 2.04 31.44
CA VAL A 331 2.07 3.40 31.48
C VAL A 331 0.56 3.43 31.21
N GLU A 332 0.09 2.92 30.07
CA GLU A 332 -1.34 2.89 29.71
C GLU A 332 -2.17 2.09 30.74
N THR A 333 -1.58 1.05 31.34
CA THR A 333 -2.26 0.26 32.40
C THR A 333 -2.51 1.12 33.64
N LEU A 334 -1.52 1.91 34.07
CA LEU A 334 -1.62 2.77 35.24
C LEU A 334 -2.53 3.97 34.98
N ALA A 335 -2.47 4.57 33.79
CA ALA A 335 -3.32 5.69 33.40
C ALA A 335 -4.82 5.32 33.33
N ASN A 336 -5.15 4.03 33.13
CA ASN A 336 -6.54 3.56 33.21
C ASN A 336 -7.10 3.53 34.65
N ILE A 337 -6.24 3.37 35.66
CA ILE A 337 -6.68 3.12 37.04
C ILE A 337 -7.56 4.26 37.59
N PRO A 338 -7.18 5.55 37.51
CA PRO A 338 -8.04 6.62 38.03
C PRO A 338 -9.44 6.62 37.42
N HIS A 339 -9.54 6.39 36.10
CA HIS A 339 -10.83 6.32 35.41
C HIS A 339 -11.69 5.14 35.88
N ILE A 340 -11.08 3.97 36.07
CA ILE A 340 -11.76 2.77 36.58
C ILE A 340 -12.27 2.99 38.01
N ILE A 341 -11.50 3.64 38.87
CA ILE A 341 -11.92 3.92 40.26
C ILE A 341 -13.08 4.92 40.31
N ILE A 342 -13.06 5.95 39.44
CA ILE A 342 -14.15 6.93 39.36
C ILE A 342 -15.42 6.31 38.81
N GLY A 343 -15.34 5.67 37.62
CA GLY A 343 -16.49 5.11 36.92
C GLY A 343 -16.99 3.77 37.47
N GLY A 344 -16.15 3.05 38.20
CA GLY A 344 -16.40 1.68 38.67
C GLY A 344 -15.89 0.62 37.68
N GLY A 345 -15.66 -0.60 38.20
CA GLY A 345 -15.17 -1.71 37.39
C GLY A 345 -16.15 -2.11 36.27
N GLU A 346 -17.44 -2.18 36.58
CA GLU A 346 -18.49 -2.53 35.61
C GLU A 346 -18.59 -1.52 34.45
N TRP A 347 -18.40 -0.23 34.74
CA TRP A 347 -18.36 0.81 33.71
C TRP A 347 -17.25 0.54 32.69
N TYR A 348 -16.04 0.25 33.15
CA TYR A 348 -14.93 -0.05 32.24
C TYR A 348 -15.14 -1.38 31.50
N ALA A 349 -15.71 -2.38 32.17
CA ALA A 349 -16.05 -3.68 31.59
C ALA A 349 -17.20 -3.63 30.58
N SER A 350 -17.97 -2.54 30.53
CA SER A 350 -19.00 -2.32 29.51
C SER A 350 -18.41 -2.04 28.11
N PHE A 351 -17.15 -1.63 28.05
CA PHE A 351 -16.41 -1.48 26.79
C PHE A 351 -15.69 -2.77 26.42
N GLY A 352 -15.51 -3.00 25.12
CA GLY A 352 -14.78 -4.15 24.59
C GLY A 352 -15.66 -5.37 24.32
N THR A 353 -15.04 -6.55 24.25
CA THR A 353 -15.71 -7.84 24.00
C THR A 353 -16.01 -8.59 25.30
N GLU A 354 -16.58 -9.79 25.23
CA GLU A 354 -16.75 -10.65 26.40
C GLU A 354 -15.41 -11.02 27.05
N LYS A 355 -14.38 -11.30 26.24
CA LYS A 355 -13.07 -11.80 26.70
C LYS A 355 -12.01 -10.71 26.88
N THR A 356 -12.12 -9.61 26.16
CA THR A 356 -11.19 -8.48 26.25
C THR A 356 -11.96 -7.20 26.55
N LYS A 357 -11.86 -6.74 27.80
CA LYS A 357 -12.56 -5.56 28.32
C LYS A 357 -11.79 -4.25 28.10
N GLY A 358 -12.54 -3.16 28.07
CA GLY A 358 -12.02 -1.80 28.01
C GLY A 358 -11.61 -1.34 26.62
N THR A 359 -10.83 -0.27 26.59
CA THR A 359 -10.24 0.33 25.39
C THR A 359 -8.77 -0.01 25.26
N LYS A 360 -8.22 0.17 24.06
CA LYS A 360 -6.79 0.08 23.77
C LYS A 360 -6.39 1.21 22.82
N THR A 361 -5.27 1.84 23.13
CA THR A 361 -4.62 2.82 22.24
C THR A 361 -3.78 2.12 21.17
N PHE A 362 -3.81 2.63 19.95
CA PHE A 362 -3.01 2.14 18.82
C PHE A 362 -2.29 3.29 18.10
N ALA A 363 -1.03 3.05 17.77
CA ALA A 363 -0.24 3.90 16.89
C ALA A 363 -0.34 3.40 15.44
N LEU A 364 -0.98 4.18 14.57
CA LEU A 364 -1.20 3.87 13.16
C LEU A 364 -0.12 4.49 12.29
N THR A 365 0.62 3.63 11.57
CA THR A 365 1.71 4.02 10.67
C THR A 365 1.67 3.20 9.37
N GLY A 366 2.56 3.49 8.44
CA GLY A 366 2.64 2.80 7.14
C GLY A 366 1.81 3.47 6.04
N LYS A 367 1.30 2.68 5.10
CA LYS A 367 0.69 3.13 3.83
C LYS A 367 -0.78 3.55 3.96
N ILE A 368 -1.09 4.47 4.86
CA ILE A 368 -2.45 4.96 5.15
C ILE A 368 -2.56 6.49 5.04
N LYS A 369 -3.75 7.01 4.77
CA LYS A 369 -3.98 8.46 4.62
C LYS A 369 -3.83 9.24 5.93
N ARG A 370 -4.28 8.67 7.04
CA ARG A 370 -4.35 9.35 8.34
C ARG A 370 -3.56 8.57 9.39
N THR A 371 -2.26 8.83 9.46
CA THR A 371 -1.38 8.30 10.53
C THR A 371 -1.64 9.02 11.86
N GLY A 372 -1.30 8.37 12.97
CA GLY A 372 -1.43 8.97 14.29
C GLY A 372 -1.78 7.99 15.41
N LEU A 373 -2.40 8.49 16.48
CA LEU A 373 -2.83 7.72 17.64
C LEU A 373 -4.37 7.64 17.68
N ILE A 374 -4.88 6.43 17.89
CA ILE A 374 -6.31 6.19 18.07
C ILE A 374 -6.55 5.45 19.39
N GLU A 375 -7.72 5.64 20.00
CA GLU A 375 -8.17 4.82 21.13
C GLU A 375 -9.52 4.20 20.79
N VAL A 376 -9.59 2.88 20.74
CA VAL A 376 -10.81 2.15 20.33
C VAL A 376 -11.20 1.11 21.37
N ALA A 377 -12.47 0.73 21.39
CA ALA A 377 -12.92 -0.40 22.19
C ALA A 377 -12.29 -1.69 21.66
N ALA A 378 -11.91 -2.61 22.56
CA ALA A 378 -11.43 -3.91 22.13
C ALA A 378 -12.50 -4.62 21.26
N GLY A 379 -12.08 -5.27 20.18
CA GLY A 379 -12.97 -5.92 19.22
C GLY A 379 -13.37 -5.08 18.00
N THR A 380 -13.04 -3.78 17.95
CA THR A 380 -13.08 -3.02 16.68
C THR A 380 -12.26 -3.77 15.62
N THR A 381 -12.75 -3.90 14.39
CA THR A 381 -12.07 -4.70 13.37
C THR A 381 -10.91 -3.94 12.73
N LEU A 382 -9.92 -4.66 12.22
CA LEU A 382 -8.81 -4.05 11.49
C LEU A 382 -9.29 -3.24 10.28
N LYS A 383 -10.34 -3.69 9.59
CA LYS A 383 -10.97 -2.96 8.48
C LYS A 383 -11.53 -1.61 8.90
N GLU A 384 -12.25 -1.55 10.04
CA GLU A 384 -12.78 -0.29 10.56
C GLU A 384 -11.64 0.69 10.86
N ILE A 385 -10.55 0.21 11.47
CA ILE A 385 -9.36 1.01 11.76
C ILE A 385 -8.73 1.54 10.47
N VAL A 386 -8.46 0.68 9.49
CA VAL A 386 -7.73 1.04 8.26
C VAL A 386 -8.57 1.92 7.33
N TYR A 387 -9.83 1.57 7.08
CA TYR A 387 -10.62 2.23 6.04
C TYR A 387 -11.54 3.34 6.55
N GLU A 388 -12.08 3.21 7.77
CA GLU A 388 -12.98 4.23 8.31
C GLU A 388 -12.22 5.28 9.12
N ILE A 389 -11.40 4.86 10.08
CA ILE A 389 -10.65 5.78 10.94
C ILE A 389 -9.46 6.37 10.16
N ALA A 390 -8.58 5.52 9.63
CA ALA A 390 -7.37 5.95 8.94
C ALA A 390 -7.61 6.47 7.50
N GLY A 391 -8.84 6.36 6.98
CA GLY A 391 -9.25 6.90 5.69
C GLY A 391 -8.79 6.08 4.46
N GLY A 392 -8.31 4.86 4.66
CA GLY A 392 -7.81 3.97 3.61
C GLY A 392 -6.33 4.18 3.27
N MET A 393 -5.90 3.62 2.15
CA MET A 393 -4.50 3.60 1.71
C MET A 393 -4.05 4.98 1.20
N SER A 394 -2.76 5.31 1.38
CA SER A 394 -2.17 6.61 0.98
C SER A 394 -2.09 6.83 -0.54
N GLY A 395 -2.39 5.82 -1.36
CA GLY A 395 -2.40 5.90 -2.83
C GLY A 395 -3.48 5.00 -3.45
N THR A 396 -3.33 4.67 -4.73
CA THR A 396 -4.23 3.75 -5.47
C THR A 396 -3.97 2.28 -5.18
N LYS A 397 -2.86 1.98 -4.50
CA LYS A 397 -2.42 0.63 -4.15
C LYS A 397 -3.30 0.01 -3.08
N LYS A 398 -3.49 -1.30 -3.17
CA LYS A 398 -4.37 -2.06 -2.26
C LYS A 398 -3.68 -2.42 -0.96
N PHE A 399 -4.49 -2.58 0.10
CA PHE A 399 -4.04 -3.17 1.36
C PHE A 399 -3.54 -4.61 1.12
N LYS A 400 -2.35 -4.90 1.63
CA LYS A 400 -1.73 -6.23 1.58
C LYS A 400 -1.78 -6.92 2.93
N ALA A 401 -1.26 -6.24 3.94
CA ALA A 401 -1.16 -6.76 5.29
C ALA A 401 -1.08 -5.64 6.33
N ALA A 402 -1.35 -5.96 7.58
CA ALA A 402 -0.97 -5.13 8.71
C ALA A 402 -0.08 -5.93 9.66
N GLN A 403 1.09 -5.37 10.00
CA GLN A 403 1.93 -5.89 11.07
C GLN A 403 1.42 -5.34 12.41
N LEU A 404 1.04 -6.24 13.31
CA LEU A 404 0.56 -5.91 14.66
C LEU A 404 1.43 -6.57 15.73
N GLY A 405 1.70 -5.81 16.79
CA GLY A 405 2.45 -6.30 17.95
C GLY A 405 3.94 -5.96 17.93
N GLY A 406 4.32 -4.91 17.20
CA GLY A 406 5.70 -4.47 17.10
C GLY A 406 6.59 -5.43 16.27
N PRO A 407 7.91 -5.46 16.54
CA PRO A 407 8.87 -6.23 15.77
C PRO A 407 8.78 -7.73 16.06
N SER A 408 8.23 -8.12 17.21
CA SER A 408 7.92 -9.52 17.54
C SER A 408 6.46 -9.90 17.22
N GLY A 409 5.76 -9.03 16.49
CA GLY A 409 4.39 -9.20 16.03
C GLY A 409 4.25 -10.12 14.82
N GLY A 410 3.05 -10.19 14.25
CA GLY A 410 2.78 -10.94 13.02
C GLY A 410 2.02 -10.10 12.00
N CYS A 411 2.06 -10.55 10.74
CA CYS A 411 1.34 -9.94 9.62
C CYS A 411 -0.05 -10.56 9.47
N ILE A 412 -1.10 -9.73 9.54
CA ILE A 412 -2.48 -10.11 9.24
C ILE A 412 -2.77 -9.76 7.76
N PRO A 413 -3.09 -10.74 6.89
CA PRO A 413 -3.32 -10.52 5.47
C PRO A 413 -4.70 -9.89 5.18
N VAL A 414 -4.89 -9.42 3.95
CA VAL A 414 -6.16 -8.89 3.45
C VAL A 414 -7.35 -9.83 3.66
N ASP A 415 -7.15 -11.15 3.55
CA ASP A 415 -8.19 -12.16 3.76
C ASP A 415 -8.72 -12.20 5.21
N LEU A 416 -7.95 -11.66 6.15
CA LEU A 416 -8.28 -11.59 7.57
C LEU A 416 -8.48 -10.13 8.04
N ILE A 417 -8.75 -9.20 7.14
CA ILE A 417 -8.93 -7.78 7.50
C ILE A 417 -10.14 -7.51 8.41
N GLU A 418 -11.10 -8.42 8.46
CA GLU A 418 -12.25 -8.33 9.38
C GLU A 418 -11.91 -8.86 10.79
N THR A 419 -10.66 -9.23 11.07
CA THR A 419 -10.24 -9.73 12.38
C THR A 419 -10.53 -8.69 13.46
N PRO A 420 -11.31 -9.04 14.50
CA PRO A 420 -11.49 -8.19 15.67
C PRO A 420 -10.17 -7.99 16.41
N ILE A 421 -9.88 -6.75 16.82
CA ILE A 421 -8.67 -6.45 17.58
C ILE A 421 -8.92 -6.74 19.07
N ASP A 422 -8.75 -8.02 19.43
CA ASP A 422 -8.74 -8.55 20.80
C ASP A 422 -7.62 -9.58 20.97
N PHE A 423 -7.26 -9.94 22.21
CA PHE A 423 -6.09 -10.78 22.46
C PHE A 423 -6.21 -12.17 21.79
N GLU A 424 -7.37 -12.81 21.90
CA GLU A 424 -7.57 -14.18 21.42
C GLU A 424 -7.62 -14.26 19.89
N SER A 425 -8.30 -13.29 19.25
CA SER A 425 -8.40 -13.18 17.80
C SER A 425 -7.05 -12.92 17.15
N LEU A 426 -6.24 -12.02 17.71
CA LEU A 426 -4.90 -11.71 17.19
C LEU A 426 -3.94 -12.91 17.28
N ILE A 427 -3.91 -13.61 18.42
CA ILE A 427 -3.08 -14.81 18.61
C ILE A 427 -3.45 -15.87 17.56
N SER A 428 -4.74 -16.04 17.28
CA SER A 428 -5.23 -17.00 16.28
C SER A 428 -4.81 -16.64 14.85
N ALA A 429 -4.71 -15.34 14.56
CA ALA A 429 -4.18 -14.80 13.31
C ALA A 429 -2.63 -14.83 13.23
N GLY A 430 -1.94 -15.32 14.26
CA GLY A 430 -0.47 -15.36 14.29
C GLY A 430 0.19 -14.00 14.58
N ALA A 431 -0.59 -13.03 15.07
CA ALA A 431 -0.13 -11.74 15.55
C ALA A 431 -0.30 -11.65 17.08
N ILE A 432 0.09 -10.53 17.68
CA ILE A 432 -0.13 -10.24 19.11
C ILE A 432 -0.59 -8.79 19.27
N MET A 433 -1.21 -8.48 20.40
CA MET A 433 -1.60 -7.10 20.72
C MET A 433 -0.37 -6.18 20.84
N GLY A 434 0.70 -6.69 21.48
CA GLY A 434 1.92 -5.93 21.78
C GLY A 434 1.64 -4.61 22.49
N SER A 435 2.51 -3.62 22.28
CA SER A 435 2.30 -2.25 22.78
C SER A 435 1.11 -1.54 22.12
N GLY A 436 0.70 -1.94 20.90
CA GLY A 436 -0.38 -1.31 20.13
C GLY A 436 0.07 -0.62 18.84
N GLY A 437 1.30 -0.86 18.36
CA GLY A 437 1.71 -0.43 17.01
C GLY A 437 0.99 -1.23 15.90
N ILE A 438 0.44 -0.53 14.91
CA ILE A 438 -0.12 -1.09 13.67
C ILE A 438 0.61 -0.47 12.48
N ILE A 439 1.37 -1.28 11.74
CA ILE A 439 2.06 -0.85 10.52
C ILE A 439 1.31 -1.44 9.31
N VAL A 440 0.70 -0.57 8.51
CA VAL A 440 -0.07 -0.99 7.32
C VAL A 440 0.82 -1.06 6.08
N LEU A 441 0.74 -2.19 5.38
CA LEU A 441 1.51 -2.51 4.17
C LEU A 441 0.59 -2.54 2.94
N ASP A 442 1.07 -2.02 1.83
CA ASP A 442 0.38 -2.08 0.53
C ASP A 442 0.97 -3.19 -0.37
N GLU A 443 0.35 -3.41 -1.53
CA GLU A 443 0.77 -4.46 -2.49
C GLU A 443 2.19 -4.28 -3.03
N ALA A 444 2.79 -3.08 -2.88
CA ALA A 444 4.15 -2.81 -3.28
C ALA A 444 5.17 -2.96 -2.14
N ASN A 445 4.79 -3.48 -0.96
CA ASN A 445 5.75 -3.87 0.08
C ASN A 445 6.16 -5.35 -0.08
N CYS A 446 7.45 -5.68 0.01
CA CYS A 446 7.90 -7.09 -0.02
C CYS A 446 7.77 -7.70 1.38
N ILE A 447 7.13 -8.86 1.46
CA ILE A 447 6.92 -9.52 2.74
C ILE A 447 8.20 -10.15 3.30
N VAL A 448 9.11 -10.61 2.43
CA VAL A 448 10.40 -11.20 2.80
C VAL A 448 11.31 -10.12 3.41
N ASP A 449 11.34 -8.94 2.79
CA ASP A 449 12.08 -7.79 3.29
C ASP A 449 11.48 -7.24 4.59
N THR A 450 10.14 -7.26 4.71
CA THR A 450 9.46 -6.95 5.97
C THR A 450 9.88 -7.90 7.09
N ALA A 451 9.93 -9.21 6.82
CA ALA A 451 10.40 -10.20 7.78
C ALA A 451 11.89 -10.00 8.12
N LYS A 452 12.73 -9.71 7.12
CA LYS A 452 14.17 -9.39 7.30
C LYS A 452 14.36 -8.19 8.23
N TYR A 453 13.62 -7.10 8.03
CA TYR A 453 13.69 -5.90 8.85
C TYR A 453 13.40 -6.21 10.34
N PHE A 454 12.30 -6.90 10.62
CA PHE A 454 11.94 -7.25 12.00
C PHE A 454 12.87 -8.30 12.62
N MET A 455 13.37 -9.25 11.83
CA MET A 455 14.36 -10.22 12.31
C MET A 455 15.71 -9.56 12.60
N SER A 456 16.14 -8.58 11.80
CA SER A 456 17.34 -7.79 12.10
C SER A 456 17.20 -7.08 13.44
N PHE A 457 16.07 -6.40 13.66
CA PHE A 457 15.79 -5.72 14.93
C PHE A 457 15.81 -6.70 16.11
N THR A 458 15.06 -7.80 16.04
CA THR A 458 14.97 -8.75 17.17
C THR A 458 16.30 -9.44 17.47
N LYS A 459 17.13 -9.68 16.46
CA LYS A 459 18.49 -10.22 16.64
C LYS A 459 19.42 -9.19 17.32
N ASP A 460 19.33 -7.92 16.96
CA ASP A 460 20.16 -6.86 17.56
C ASP A 460 19.74 -6.56 19.01
N GLU A 461 18.46 -6.70 19.32
CA GLU A 461 17.90 -6.47 20.67
C GLU A 461 17.97 -7.68 21.60
N SER A 462 18.58 -8.78 21.16
CA SER A 462 18.77 -9.96 22.01
C SER A 462 19.73 -9.67 23.17
N CYS A 463 19.32 -9.96 24.40
CA CYS A 463 20.21 -9.83 25.57
C CYS A 463 21.37 -10.84 25.57
N GLY A 464 21.29 -11.90 24.76
CA GLY A 464 22.31 -12.94 24.62
C GLY A 464 22.27 -14.08 25.65
N GLU A 465 21.32 -14.06 26.59
CA GLU A 465 21.23 -15.01 27.71
C GLU A 465 20.92 -16.46 27.26
N CYS A 466 19.87 -16.65 26.47
CA CYS A 466 19.44 -17.97 26.02
C CYS A 466 19.89 -18.27 24.58
N THR A 467 20.53 -19.43 24.37
CA THR A 467 21.02 -19.89 23.06
C THR A 467 19.95 -19.86 21.96
N PRO A 468 18.69 -20.31 22.20
CA PRO A 468 17.67 -20.27 21.15
C PRO A 468 17.40 -18.85 20.62
N CYS A 469 17.36 -17.84 21.50
CA CYS A 469 17.18 -16.46 21.05
C CYS A 469 18.47 -15.92 20.42
N ARG A 470 19.62 -16.02 21.10
CA ARG A 470 20.90 -15.43 20.67
C ARG A 470 21.35 -15.93 19.30
N ASP A 471 21.42 -17.25 19.15
CA ASP A 471 21.99 -17.87 17.96
C ASP A 471 20.88 -18.24 16.96
N GLY A 472 19.69 -18.63 17.44
CA GLY A 472 18.58 -19.01 16.57
C GLY A 472 18.04 -17.84 15.74
N THR A 473 17.84 -16.66 16.34
CA THR A 473 17.37 -15.48 15.57
C THR A 473 18.37 -15.03 14.51
N LYS A 474 19.68 -15.16 14.78
CA LYS A 474 20.73 -14.91 13.80
C LYS A 474 20.66 -15.89 12.64
N VAL A 475 20.58 -17.20 12.90
CA VAL A 475 20.49 -18.21 11.84
C VAL A 475 19.21 -18.03 11.01
N MET A 476 18.10 -17.64 11.64
CA MET A 476 16.87 -17.28 10.92
C MET A 476 17.08 -16.07 10.01
N LEU A 477 17.75 -15.02 10.49
CA LEU A 477 18.07 -13.85 9.68
C LEU A 477 18.96 -14.23 8.49
N ASP A 478 20.04 -15.00 8.72
CA ASP A 478 20.96 -15.45 7.66
C ASP A 478 20.23 -16.22 6.55
N MET A 479 19.23 -17.05 6.90
CA MET A 479 18.38 -17.76 5.93
C MET A 479 17.47 -16.79 5.14
N ILE A 480 16.85 -15.83 5.82
CA ILE A 480 16.00 -14.82 5.17
C ILE A 480 16.84 -13.92 4.25
N GLU A 481 18.05 -13.55 4.65
CA GLU A 481 18.98 -12.80 3.82
C GLU A 481 19.38 -13.60 2.59
N ARG A 482 19.70 -14.88 2.76
CA ARG A 482 19.97 -15.78 1.62
C ARG A 482 18.78 -15.81 0.64
N ILE A 483 17.54 -15.84 1.14
CA ILE A 483 16.33 -15.77 0.31
C ILE A 483 16.18 -14.38 -0.35
N SER A 484 16.36 -13.28 0.38
CA SER A 484 16.28 -11.91 -0.16
C SER A 484 17.32 -11.67 -1.24
N ASP A 485 18.46 -12.34 -1.13
CA ASP A 485 19.58 -12.24 -2.07
C ASP A 485 19.45 -13.18 -3.28
N GLY A 486 18.35 -13.93 -3.39
CA GLY A 486 18.13 -14.88 -4.49
C GLY A 486 19.06 -16.10 -4.47
N ARG A 487 19.67 -16.36 -3.31
CA ARG A 487 20.53 -17.52 -3.03
C ARG A 487 19.79 -18.59 -2.19
N GLY A 488 18.51 -18.37 -1.89
CA GLY A 488 17.70 -19.25 -1.07
C GLY A 488 17.35 -20.56 -1.79
N GLU A 489 17.11 -21.59 -1.00
CA GLU A 489 16.64 -22.90 -1.47
C GLU A 489 15.24 -23.20 -0.92
N MET A 490 14.46 -24.04 -1.59
CA MET A 490 13.12 -24.42 -1.10
C MET A 490 13.15 -25.05 0.30
N LYS A 491 14.24 -25.75 0.64
CA LYS A 491 14.48 -26.33 1.97
C LYS A 491 14.60 -25.27 3.06
N ASP A 492 15.03 -24.05 2.72
CA ASP A 492 15.17 -22.95 3.68
C ASP A 492 13.82 -22.57 4.32
N LEU A 493 12.71 -22.74 3.60
CA LEU A 493 11.38 -22.45 4.14
C LEU A 493 11.01 -23.42 5.26
N ASP A 494 11.27 -24.71 5.07
CA ASP A 494 10.95 -25.73 6.05
C ASP A 494 11.92 -25.64 7.25
N ASP A 495 13.20 -25.39 7.00
CA ASP A 495 14.20 -25.14 8.04
C ASP A 495 13.86 -23.88 8.87
N LEU A 496 13.42 -22.80 8.22
CA LEU A 496 12.94 -21.59 8.90
C LEU A 496 11.75 -21.88 9.81
N ILE A 497 10.74 -22.63 9.35
CA ILE A 497 9.57 -22.99 10.16
C ILE A 497 10.00 -23.84 11.38
N ASN A 498 10.85 -24.84 11.16
CA ASN A 498 11.32 -25.72 12.22
C ASN A 498 12.13 -24.95 13.27
N LEU A 499 13.10 -24.13 12.84
CA LEU A 499 13.90 -23.31 13.74
C LEU A 499 13.04 -22.26 14.45
N SER A 500 12.11 -21.61 13.75
CA SER A 500 11.17 -20.66 14.34
C SER A 500 10.36 -21.29 15.47
N THR A 501 9.88 -22.52 15.27
CA THR A 501 9.12 -23.27 16.28
C THR A 501 10.01 -23.62 17.47
N TYR A 502 11.25 -24.04 17.23
CA TYR A 502 12.22 -24.32 18.28
C TYR A 502 12.55 -23.08 19.13
N VAL A 503 12.87 -21.95 18.49
CA VAL A 503 13.17 -20.68 19.17
C VAL A 503 11.97 -20.22 20.01
N LYS A 504 10.77 -20.29 19.43
CA LYS A 504 9.52 -19.92 20.12
C LYS A 504 9.26 -20.75 21.38
N SER A 505 9.47 -22.07 21.33
CA SER A 505 9.18 -22.96 22.46
C SER A 505 10.29 -23.02 23.52
N ASN A 506 11.53 -22.64 23.18
CA ASN A 506 12.69 -22.82 24.06
C ASN A 506 13.34 -21.51 24.52
N SER A 507 12.78 -20.35 24.17
CA SER A 507 13.27 -19.05 24.64
C SER A 507 12.79 -18.72 26.05
N LEU A 508 13.68 -18.13 26.85
CA LEU A 508 13.44 -17.81 28.26
C LEU A 508 12.36 -16.73 28.46
N CYS A 509 12.35 -15.71 27.60
CA CYS A 509 11.51 -14.53 27.76
C CYS A 509 10.63 -14.26 26.53
N GLY A 510 9.71 -13.29 26.67
CA GLY A 510 8.73 -12.94 25.64
C GLY A 510 9.35 -12.50 24.31
N LEU A 511 10.50 -11.82 24.32
CA LEU A 511 11.20 -11.42 23.09
C LEU A 511 11.57 -12.64 22.24
N GLY A 512 12.31 -13.60 22.82
CA GLY A 512 12.71 -14.80 22.07
C GLY A 512 11.51 -15.69 21.68
N GLN A 513 10.47 -15.74 22.52
CA GLN A 513 9.25 -16.50 22.23
C GLN A 513 8.45 -15.90 21.05
N ALA A 514 8.47 -14.58 20.91
CA ALA A 514 7.71 -13.86 19.90
C ALA A 514 8.52 -13.45 18.67
N ALA A 515 9.86 -13.42 18.75
CA ALA A 515 10.76 -13.07 17.64
C ALA A 515 10.47 -13.85 16.35
N PRO A 516 10.06 -15.14 16.37
CA PRO A 516 9.73 -15.86 15.15
C PRO A 516 8.38 -15.53 14.51
N ASN A 517 7.51 -14.75 15.15
CA ASN A 517 6.16 -14.48 14.66
C ASN A 517 6.11 -13.77 13.28
N PRO A 518 6.97 -12.77 12.98
CA PRO A 518 6.98 -12.15 11.65
C PRO A 518 7.32 -13.18 10.56
N VAL A 519 8.23 -14.11 10.84
CA VAL A 519 8.62 -15.17 9.90
C VAL A 519 7.50 -16.18 9.72
N LEU A 520 6.97 -16.72 10.81
CA LEU A 520 5.91 -17.74 10.79
C LEU A 520 4.64 -17.22 10.13
N SER A 521 4.20 -16.00 10.47
CA SER A 521 2.99 -15.40 9.89
C SER A 521 3.17 -15.10 8.40
N THR A 522 4.32 -14.55 8.00
CA THR A 522 4.54 -14.20 6.59
C THR A 522 4.73 -15.44 5.71
N ILE A 523 5.40 -16.50 6.18
CA ILE A 523 5.43 -17.77 5.46
C ILE A 523 4.04 -18.40 5.38
N ARG A 524 3.24 -18.34 6.46
CA ARG A 524 1.87 -18.90 6.47
C ARG A 524 0.96 -18.25 5.43
N TYR A 525 0.98 -16.93 5.33
CA TYR A 525 0.03 -16.17 4.51
C TYR A 525 0.57 -15.75 3.15
N PHE A 526 1.89 -15.64 2.99
CA PHE A 526 2.54 -15.09 1.80
C PHE A 526 3.66 -16.01 1.28
N ARG A 527 3.54 -17.34 1.46
CA ARG A 527 4.54 -18.33 0.98
C ARG A 527 4.92 -18.11 -0.49
N ALA A 528 3.95 -17.74 -1.33
CA ALA A 528 4.17 -17.51 -2.75
C ALA A 528 5.27 -16.46 -3.02
N GLU A 529 5.37 -15.40 -2.20
CA GLU A 529 6.43 -14.39 -2.37
C GLU A 529 7.81 -14.93 -2.01
N TYR A 530 7.91 -15.79 -0.99
CA TYR A 530 9.16 -16.47 -0.68
C TYR A 530 9.57 -17.42 -1.81
N GLU A 531 8.61 -18.16 -2.37
CA GLU A 531 8.86 -19.03 -3.53
C GLU A 531 9.26 -18.23 -4.77
N ASP A 532 8.69 -17.04 -4.99
CA ASP A 532 9.09 -16.14 -6.07
C ASP A 532 10.53 -15.63 -5.89
N HIS A 533 10.97 -15.33 -4.66
CA HIS A 533 12.37 -14.98 -4.39
C HIS A 533 13.32 -16.15 -4.68
N ILE A 534 12.94 -17.36 -4.29
CA ILE A 534 13.77 -18.57 -4.44
C ILE A 534 13.81 -19.05 -5.90
N LYS A 535 12.65 -19.27 -6.52
CA LYS A 535 12.51 -19.90 -7.84
C LYS A 535 12.70 -18.90 -8.97
N ARG A 536 12.09 -17.71 -8.83
CA ARG A 536 11.96 -16.72 -9.90
C ARG A 536 12.89 -15.52 -9.74
N LYS A 537 13.60 -15.43 -8.60
CA LYS A 537 14.42 -14.29 -8.20
C LYS A 537 13.67 -12.97 -8.40
N LYS A 538 12.39 -12.97 -7.99
CA LYS A 538 11.49 -11.84 -8.18
C LYS A 538 11.08 -11.23 -6.84
N CYS A 539 11.19 -9.91 -6.71
CA CYS A 539 10.75 -9.15 -5.54
C CYS A 539 9.68 -8.14 -5.95
N VAL A 540 8.44 -8.36 -5.52
CA VAL A 540 7.28 -7.51 -5.87
C VAL A 540 7.53 -6.01 -5.60
N SER A 541 8.20 -5.69 -4.49
CA SER A 541 8.48 -4.28 -4.12
C SER A 541 9.75 -3.69 -4.71
N GLN A 542 10.56 -4.54 -5.36
CA GLN A 542 11.86 -4.15 -5.87
C GLN A 542 12.86 -3.70 -4.77
N SER A 543 12.56 -3.93 -3.48
CA SER A 543 13.43 -3.56 -2.35
C SER A 543 14.65 -4.46 -2.17
N CYS A 544 14.56 -5.73 -2.60
CA CYS A 544 15.65 -6.71 -2.53
C CYS A 544 16.68 -6.48 -3.67
N LYS A 545 17.60 -5.53 -3.48
CA LYS A 545 18.54 -5.03 -4.51
C LYS A 545 19.40 -6.11 -5.20
N GLU A 546 19.69 -7.21 -4.53
CA GLU A 546 20.50 -8.29 -5.10
C GLU A 546 19.79 -9.10 -6.21
N ILE A 547 18.45 -9.17 -6.16
CA ILE A 547 17.62 -9.83 -7.19
C ILE A 547 16.89 -8.85 -8.10
N VAL A 548 17.15 -7.56 -7.91
CA VAL A 548 16.57 -6.47 -8.71
C VAL A 548 17.72 -5.79 -9.44
N TYR A 549 17.83 -6.04 -10.75
CA TYR A 549 18.84 -5.35 -11.55
C TYR A 549 18.55 -3.84 -11.63
N ALA A 550 17.33 -3.50 -12.07
CA ALA A 550 16.81 -2.14 -12.13
C ALA A 550 15.28 -2.18 -11.99
N PRO A 551 14.64 -1.21 -11.32
CA PRO A 551 13.18 -1.10 -11.22
C PRO A 551 12.43 -1.23 -12.55
N CYS A 552 12.92 -0.52 -13.57
CA CYS A 552 12.31 -0.52 -14.89
C CYS A 552 12.40 -1.88 -15.60
N GLN A 553 13.55 -2.57 -15.51
CA GLN A 553 13.68 -3.94 -16.04
C GLN A 553 12.80 -4.92 -15.27
N HIS A 554 12.79 -4.82 -13.94
CA HIS A 554 12.08 -5.74 -13.07
C HIS A 554 10.57 -5.75 -13.34
N GLU A 555 10.00 -4.57 -13.58
CA GLU A 555 8.58 -4.41 -13.86
C GLU A 555 8.23 -4.71 -15.32
N CYS A 556 9.22 -4.76 -16.22
CA CYS A 556 8.99 -5.15 -17.60
C CYS A 556 8.65 -6.64 -17.67
N PRO A 557 7.46 -7.06 -18.15
CA PRO A 557 7.05 -8.47 -18.10
C PRO A 557 7.98 -9.43 -18.86
N VAL A 558 8.60 -8.95 -19.93
CA VAL A 558 9.57 -9.71 -20.75
C VAL A 558 11.03 -9.51 -20.27
N GLY A 559 11.28 -8.60 -19.32
CA GLY A 559 12.60 -8.33 -18.75
C GLY A 559 13.59 -7.66 -19.70
N ILE A 560 13.16 -6.65 -20.48
CA ILE A 560 14.07 -5.89 -21.37
C ILE A 560 15.13 -5.17 -20.53
N ASP A 561 16.38 -5.19 -20.98
CA ASP A 561 17.48 -4.43 -20.40
C ASP A 561 17.34 -2.92 -20.68
N ILE A 562 16.42 -2.30 -19.95
CA ILE A 562 16.02 -0.90 -20.14
C ILE A 562 17.15 0.08 -19.89
N PRO A 563 17.91 0.00 -18.78
CA PRO A 563 19.01 0.92 -18.54
C PRO A 563 20.04 0.92 -19.67
N ARG A 564 20.33 -0.26 -20.23
CA ARG A 564 21.29 -0.40 -21.34
C ARG A 564 20.80 0.28 -22.61
N TYR A 565 19.59 0.00 -23.09
CA TYR A 565 19.17 0.61 -24.36
C TYR A 565 18.96 2.12 -24.23
N ILE A 566 18.58 2.62 -23.04
CA ILE A 566 18.50 4.07 -22.80
C ILE A 566 19.90 4.69 -22.93
N THR A 567 20.91 4.02 -22.38
CA THR A 567 22.31 4.43 -22.51
C THR A 567 22.80 4.37 -23.97
N GLU A 568 22.42 3.34 -24.71
CA GLU A 568 22.74 3.21 -26.15
C GLU A 568 22.05 4.34 -26.96
N VAL A 569 20.79 4.69 -26.65
CA VAL A 569 20.11 5.85 -27.26
C VAL A 569 20.83 7.16 -26.92
N PHE A 570 21.22 7.36 -25.67
CA PHE A 570 21.98 8.54 -25.25
C PHE A 570 23.32 8.68 -26.01
N ARG A 571 23.97 7.56 -26.33
CA ARG A 571 25.23 7.51 -27.10
C ARG A 571 25.05 7.64 -28.62
N GLY A 572 23.82 7.72 -29.12
CA GLY A 572 23.55 7.72 -30.57
C GLY A 572 23.64 6.32 -31.22
N GLN A 573 23.67 5.26 -30.42
CA GLN A 573 23.82 3.86 -30.84
C GLN A 573 22.45 3.19 -31.03
N TYR A 574 21.66 3.70 -31.98
CA TYR A 574 20.24 3.32 -32.11
C TYR A 574 20.04 1.88 -32.59
N ALA A 575 20.93 1.38 -33.46
CA ALA A 575 20.89 -0.01 -33.92
C ALA A 575 21.18 -0.97 -32.75
N GLU A 576 22.18 -0.65 -31.93
CA GLU A 576 22.55 -1.42 -30.74
C GLU A 576 21.44 -1.38 -29.69
N ALA A 577 20.84 -0.20 -29.45
CA ALA A 577 19.67 -0.04 -28.57
C ALA A 577 18.54 -0.99 -28.98
N LEU A 578 18.24 -1.06 -30.27
CA LEU A 578 17.19 -1.93 -30.79
C LEU A 578 17.58 -3.42 -30.72
N GLN A 579 18.85 -3.77 -30.94
CA GLN A 579 19.35 -5.13 -30.70
C GLN A 579 19.21 -5.54 -29.24
N THR A 580 19.51 -4.65 -28.30
CA THR A 580 19.31 -4.87 -26.85
C THR A 580 17.84 -5.17 -26.55
N VAL A 581 16.91 -4.41 -27.13
CA VAL A 581 15.46 -4.68 -27.00
C VAL A 581 15.09 -6.04 -27.59
N ARG A 582 15.60 -6.38 -28.79
CA ARG A 582 15.31 -7.62 -29.52
C ARG A 582 15.80 -8.90 -28.86
N LYS A 583 16.73 -8.81 -27.89
CA LYS A 583 17.13 -9.97 -27.06
C LYS A 583 15.96 -10.59 -26.32
N ARG A 584 14.97 -9.78 -25.92
CA ARG A 584 13.82 -10.20 -25.10
C ARG A 584 12.47 -9.93 -25.76
N LEU A 585 12.43 -9.09 -26.79
CA LEU A 585 11.20 -8.66 -27.42
C LEU A 585 11.25 -8.79 -28.95
N PRO A 586 10.49 -9.71 -29.58
CA PRO A 586 10.51 -9.89 -31.02
C PRO A 586 9.89 -8.74 -31.82
N PHE A 587 8.94 -8.01 -31.20
CA PHE A 587 8.11 -7.00 -31.87
C PHE A 587 8.24 -5.60 -31.21
N PRO A 588 9.44 -4.99 -31.19
CA PRO A 588 9.66 -3.66 -30.60
C PRO A 588 8.74 -2.57 -31.16
N GLY A 589 8.43 -2.58 -32.47
CA GLY A 589 7.61 -1.59 -33.15
C GLY A 589 6.16 -1.60 -32.70
N ILE A 590 5.51 -2.76 -32.76
CA ILE A 590 4.16 -3.01 -32.27
C ILE A 590 4.08 -2.61 -30.79
N ILE A 591 5.00 -3.09 -29.95
CA ILE A 591 4.95 -2.84 -28.51
C ILE A 591 5.23 -1.39 -28.16
N SER A 592 6.08 -0.70 -28.89
CA SER A 592 6.33 0.73 -28.65
C SER A 592 5.08 1.61 -28.85
N ARG A 593 4.04 1.09 -29.52
CA ARG A 593 2.77 1.79 -29.79
C ARG A 593 1.63 1.37 -28.87
N VAL A 594 1.62 0.12 -28.41
CA VAL A 594 0.50 -0.47 -27.65
C VAL A 594 0.82 -0.78 -26.19
N CYS A 595 2.08 -0.64 -25.78
CA CYS A 595 2.49 -0.89 -24.39
C CYS A 595 1.92 0.16 -23.45
N TYR A 596 1.39 -0.29 -22.32
CA TYR A 596 0.93 0.57 -21.23
C TYR A 596 2.05 1.09 -20.31
N ARG A 597 3.31 0.78 -20.64
CA ARG A 597 4.53 1.33 -20.02
C ARG A 597 4.70 0.98 -18.52
N PRO A 598 4.57 -0.31 -18.11
CA PRO A 598 4.70 -0.71 -16.70
C PRO A 598 6.01 -0.26 -16.05
N CYS A 599 7.08 -0.24 -16.83
CA CYS A 599 8.43 0.12 -16.42
C CYS A 599 8.62 1.60 -16.04
N GLU A 600 7.69 2.50 -16.41
CA GLU A 600 7.82 3.94 -16.10
C GLU A 600 7.34 4.26 -14.68
N SER A 601 6.30 3.60 -14.19
CA SER A 601 5.75 3.82 -12.84
C SER A 601 6.77 3.60 -11.69
N PRO A 602 7.58 2.52 -11.69
CA PRO A 602 8.58 2.29 -10.63
C PRO A 602 9.92 3.00 -10.90
N CYS A 603 10.01 3.88 -11.90
CA CYS A 603 11.26 4.55 -12.23
C CYS A 603 11.74 5.43 -11.07
N SER A 604 12.92 5.14 -10.51
CA SER A 604 13.53 5.90 -9.41
C SER A 604 13.73 7.39 -9.70
N ARG A 605 13.71 7.81 -10.97
CA ARG A 605 13.73 9.23 -11.35
C ARG A 605 12.47 9.97 -10.89
N GLY A 606 11.33 9.28 -10.79
CA GLY A 606 10.06 9.85 -10.34
C GLY A 606 10.07 10.32 -8.87
N ASP A 607 11.04 9.88 -8.07
CA ASP A 607 11.25 10.40 -6.70
C ASP A 607 11.97 11.76 -6.69
N ILE A 608 12.55 12.18 -7.83
CA ILE A 608 13.24 13.47 -8.02
C ILE A 608 12.32 14.42 -8.78
N ASP A 609 11.87 14.03 -9.98
CA ASP A 609 10.96 14.82 -10.81
C ASP A 609 9.89 13.95 -11.49
N GLU A 610 10.12 13.51 -12.73
CA GLU A 610 9.20 12.74 -13.56
C GLU A 610 9.88 11.46 -14.06
N PRO A 611 9.19 10.33 -14.16
CA PRO A 611 9.74 9.12 -14.76
C PRO A 611 10.32 9.33 -16.17
N ILE A 612 11.28 8.48 -16.55
CA ILE A 612 11.80 8.45 -17.92
C ILE A 612 10.69 7.99 -18.88
N ALA A 613 10.61 8.59 -20.07
CA ALA A 613 9.76 8.17 -21.18
C ALA A 613 10.34 6.93 -21.89
N ILE A 614 10.50 5.85 -21.13
CA ILE A 614 11.11 4.59 -21.52
C ILE A 614 10.49 4.05 -22.81
N ASN A 615 9.16 4.07 -22.92
CA ASN A 615 8.49 3.58 -24.12
C ASN A 615 8.73 4.47 -25.35
N ALA A 616 8.84 5.78 -25.15
CA ALA A 616 9.11 6.74 -26.23
C ALA A 616 10.53 6.57 -26.78
N LEU A 617 11.52 6.33 -25.91
CA LEU A 617 12.90 6.03 -26.32
C LEU A 617 12.99 4.71 -27.10
N LYS A 618 12.26 3.67 -26.67
CA LYS A 618 12.14 2.41 -27.42
C LYS A 618 11.50 2.64 -28.79
N ARG A 619 10.44 3.45 -28.85
CA ARG A 619 9.77 3.81 -30.11
C ARG A 619 10.74 4.53 -31.05
N PHE A 620 11.46 5.51 -30.55
CA PHE A 620 12.45 6.27 -31.33
C PHE A 620 13.52 5.35 -31.95
N ALA A 621 14.10 4.44 -31.16
CA ALA A 621 15.10 3.49 -31.68
C ALA A 621 14.53 2.58 -32.78
N TYR A 622 13.27 2.14 -32.65
CA TYR A 622 12.60 1.37 -33.69
C TYR A 622 12.27 2.20 -34.93
N ASP A 623 11.66 3.38 -34.76
CA ASP A 623 11.23 4.24 -35.86
C ASP A 623 12.46 4.71 -36.68
N TRP A 624 13.63 4.87 -36.05
CA TRP A 624 14.90 5.13 -36.75
C TRP A 624 15.25 4.01 -37.76
N GLU A 625 15.11 2.73 -37.39
CA GLU A 625 15.36 1.60 -38.28
C GLU A 625 14.25 1.43 -39.32
N TYR A 626 12.98 1.55 -38.89
CA TYR A 626 11.80 1.43 -39.74
C TYR A 626 11.79 2.43 -40.89
N ASN A 627 12.15 3.70 -40.62
CA ASN A 627 12.19 4.76 -41.63
C ASN A 627 13.30 4.55 -42.68
N GLN A 628 14.28 3.69 -42.41
CA GLN A 628 15.30 3.29 -43.38
C GLN A 628 14.89 2.04 -44.19
N GLY A 629 13.71 1.46 -43.91
CA GLY A 629 13.26 0.22 -44.54
C GLY A 629 14.09 -1.01 -44.15
N ILE A 630 14.85 -0.94 -43.06
CA ILE A 630 15.68 -2.04 -42.59
C ILE A 630 14.79 -3.05 -41.86
N GLN A 631 14.91 -4.31 -42.24
CA GLN A 631 14.17 -5.42 -41.65
C GLN A 631 15.12 -6.47 -41.12
N PRO A 632 15.01 -6.90 -39.84
CA PRO A 632 15.86 -7.96 -39.32
C PRO A 632 15.49 -9.29 -39.95
N VAL A 633 16.51 -10.06 -40.31
CA VAL A 633 16.36 -11.44 -40.80
C VAL A 633 16.78 -12.39 -39.70
N TYR A 634 15.91 -13.33 -39.35
CA TYR A 634 16.19 -14.36 -38.37
C TYR A 634 16.36 -15.71 -39.08
N THR A 635 17.36 -16.47 -38.64
CA THR A 635 17.57 -17.86 -39.06
C THR A 635 17.39 -18.78 -37.86
N PRO A 636 16.90 -20.02 -38.05
CA PRO A 636 16.82 -20.99 -36.96
C PRO A 636 18.21 -21.33 -36.38
N ASP A 637 18.28 -21.46 -35.06
CA ASP A 637 19.48 -21.83 -34.30
C ASP A 637 19.85 -23.31 -34.52
N ALA A 638 18.85 -24.15 -34.84
CA ALA A 638 18.99 -25.56 -35.16
C ALA A 638 17.92 -26.01 -36.19
N ASP A 639 18.04 -27.23 -36.71
CA ASP A 639 16.96 -27.88 -37.47
C ASP A 639 16.37 -29.02 -36.64
N ILE A 640 15.24 -28.76 -36.00
CA ILE A 640 14.56 -29.72 -35.13
C ILE A 640 13.32 -30.25 -35.85
N ASN A 641 13.36 -31.53 -36.23
CA ASN A 641 12.27 -32.20 -36.93
C ASN A 641 11.12 -32.63 -35.99
N LYS A 642 10.62 -31.68 -35.20
CA LYS A 642 9.43 -31.83 -34.35
C LYS A 642 8.42 -30.75 -34.70
N LYS A 643 7.13 -31.10 -34.69
CA LYS A 643 6.04 -30.20 -35.08
C LYS A 643 5.30 -29.66 -33.88
N VAL A 644 5.06 -28.35 -33.86
CA VAL A 644 4.26 -27.66 -32.84
C VAL A 644 3.12 -26.90 -33.50
N ALA A 645 1.90 -27.10 -32.97
CA ALA A 645 0.72 -26.34 -33.38
C ALA A 645 0.52 -25.15 -32.44
N VAL A 646 0.30 -23.96 -33.00
CA VAL A 646 -0.06 -22.75 -32.24
C VAL A 646 -1.47 -22.34 -32.65
N VAL A 647 -2.40 -22.31 -31.71
CA VAL A 647 -3.79 -21.92 -31.94
C VAL A 647 -3.98 -20.46 -31.53
N GLY A 648 -4.20 -19.59 -32.52
CA GLY A 648 -4.34 -18.15 -32.39
C GLY A 648 -3.06 -17.39 -32.78
N SER A 649 -3.18 -16.39 -33.66
CA SER A 649 -2.07 -15.51 -34.07
C SER A 649 -2.02 -14.19 -33.29
N GLY A 650 -2.56 -14.16 -32.07
CA GLY A 650 -2.45 -13.01 -31.17
C GLY A 650 -1.02 -12.82 -30.62
N PRO A 651 -0.78 -11.83 -29.73
CA PRO A 651 0.55 -11.53 -29.21
C PRO A 651 1.28 -12.74 -28.60
N ALA A 652 0.57 -13.54 -27.80
CA ALA A 652 1.13 -14.74 -27.18
C ALA A 652 1.47 -15.82 -28.21
N GLY A 653 0.56 -16.06 -29.17
CA GLY A 653 0.77 -17.03 -30.25
C GLY A 653 1.93 -16.68 -31.16
N LEU A 654 2.03 -15.40 -31.56
CA LEU A 654 3.14 -14.91 -32.38
C LEU A 654 4.47 -15.00 -31.62
N ALA A 655 4.51 -14.63 -30.34
CA ALA A 655 5.71 -14.77 -29.53
C ALA A 655 6.15 -16.24 -29.41
N ALA A 656 5.23 -17.15 -29.08
CA ALA A 656 5.52 -18.58 -29.00
C ALA A 656 6.04 -19.13 -30.34
N ALA A 657 5.39 -18.77 -31.45
CA ALA A 657 5.80 -19.18 -32.79
C ALA A 657 7.19 -18.64 -33.17
N PHE A 658 7.50 -17.39 -32.80
CA PHE A 658 8.79 -16.78 -33.06
C PHE A 658 9.91 -17.52 -32.33
N TYR A 659 9.76 -17.72 -31.02
CA TYR A 659 10.80 -18.37 -30.22
C TYR A 659 10.98 -19.86 -30.58
N LEU A 660 9.90 -20.61 -30.80
CA LEU A 660 9.98 -21.99 -31.27
C LEU A 660 10.60 -22.10 -32.67
N GLY A 661 10.20 -21.23 -33.59
CA GLY A 661 10.76 -21.17 -34.94
C GLY A 661 12.25 -20.82 -34.92
N LYS A 662 12.65 -19.88 -34.06
CA LYS A 662 14.06 -19.52 -33.85
C LYS A 662 14.85 -20.69 -33.25
N MET A 663 14.29 -21.45 -32.31
CA MET A 663 14.94 -22.65 -31.75
C MET A 663 15.10 -23.79 -32.79
N GLY A 664 14.35 -23.77 -33.90
CA GLY A 664 14.45 -24.76 -34.97
C GLY A 664 13.25 -25.67 -35.18
N TYR A 665 12.18 -25.50 -34.40
CA TYR A 665 10.96 -26.30 -34.50
C TYR A 665 10.17 -25.97 -35.77
N LYS A 666 9.41 -26.95 -36.28
CA LYS A 666 8.44 -26.73 -37.36
C LYS A 666 7.11 -26.28 -36.74
N VAL A 667 6.77 -25.01 -36.90
CA VAL A 667 5.60 -24.42 -36.24
C VAL A 667 4.50 -24.13 -37.26
N THR A 668 3.27 -24.52 -36.94
CA THR A 668 2.09 -24.11 -37.71
C THR A 668 1.17 -23.28 -36.82
N VAL A 669 0.88 -22.05 -37.23
CA VAL A 669 -0.03 -21.12 -36.53
C VAL A 669 -1.39 -21.16 -37.21
N PHE A 670 -2.43 -21.53 -36.47
CA PHE A 670 -3.82 -21.57 -36.93
C PHE A 670 -4.54 -20.29 -36.48
N GLU A 671 -5.05 -19.52 -37.43
CA GLU A 671 -5.74 -18.25 -37.18
C GLU A 671 -7.17 -18.31 -37.73
N GLN A 672 -8.14 -17.96 -36.89
CA GLN A 672 -9.56 -18.01 -37.24
C GLN A 672 -9.96 -16.96 -38.29
N TYR A 673 -9.27 -15.82 -38.31
CA TYR A 673 -9.51 -14.72 -39.23
C TYR A 673 -8.64 -14.82 -40.50
N ASN A 674 -8.93 -13.98 -41.48
CA ASN A 674 -8.18 -13.88 -42.73
C ASN A 674 -6.88 -13.08 -42.62
N VAL A 675 -6.58 -12.51 -41.45
CA VAL A 675 -5.40 -11.70 -41.16
C VAL A 675 -4.64 -12.24 -39.96
N ILE A 676 -3.31 -12.16 -40.00
CA ILE A 676 -2.43 -12.52 -38.89
C ILE A 676 -2.33 -11.36 -37.87
N GLY A 677 -2.08 -11.68 -36.61
CA GLY A 677 -1.97 -10.69 -35.52
C GLY A 677 -3.07 -10.78 -34.47
N GLY A 678 -4.12 -11.58 -34.70
CA GLY A 678 -5.23 -11.74 -33.78
C GLY A 678 -5.77 -10.39 -33.29
N MET A 679 -5.91 -10.22 -31.98
CA MET A 679 -6.40 -8.96 -31.37
C MET A 679 -5.52 -7.73 -31.66
N LEU A 680 -4.25 -7.87 -32.06
CA LEU A 680 -3.46 -6.72 -32.54
C LEU A 680 -4.02 -6.18 -33.85
N ALA A 681 -4.41 -7.08 -34.76
CA ALA A 681 -4.93 -6.74 -36.08
C ALA A 681 -6.42 -6.38 -36.05
N VAL A 682 -7.19 -6.98 -35.14
CA VAL A 682 -8.66 -6.83 -35.11
C VAL A 682 -9.20 -6.08 -33.88
N GLY A 683 -8.38 -5.84 -32.86
CA GLY A 683 -8.82 -5.18 -31.62
C GLY A 683 -8.27 -3.78 -31.42
N ILE A 684 -7.08 -3.48 -31.97
CA ILE A 684 -6.40 -2.20 -31.74
C ILE A 684 -6.59 -1.28 -32.96
N PRO A 685 -7.20 -0.09 -32.81
CA PRO A 685 -7.43 0.84 -33.93
C PRO A 685 -6.15 1.26 -34.67
N LYS A 686 -6.30 1.56 -35.97
CA LYS A 686 -5.18 1.91 -36.86
C LYS A 686 -4.44 3.19 -36.47
N TYR A 687 -5.11 4.16 -35.84
CA TYR A 687 -4.49 5.39 -35.35
C TYR A 687 -3.48 5.14 -34.21
N ARG A 688 -3.56 3.96 -33.59
CA ARG A 688 -2.67 3.52 -32.51
C ARG A 688 -1.69 2.47 -33.00
N LEU A 689 -2.15 1.52 -33.83
CA LEU A 689 -1.29 0.51 -34.46
C LEU A 689 -1.53 0.45 -35.98
N PRO A 690 -0.73 1.18 -36.78
CA PRO A 690 -0.84 1.16 -38.23
C PRO A 690 -0.66 -0.26 -38.79
N ARG A 691 -1.50 -0.65 -39.76
CA ARG A 691 -1.46 -2.00 -40.34
C ARG A 691 -0.24 -2.24 -41.21
N GLU A 692 0.28 -1.20 -41.86
CA GLU A 692 1.52 -1.28 -42.62
C GLU A 692 2.70 -1.65 -41.73
N LEU A 693 2.80 -1.01 -40.56
CA LEU A 693 3.84 -1.31 -39.57
C LEU A 693 3.68 -2.71 -38.96
N LEU A 694 2.45 -3.09 -38.59
CA LEU A 694 2.15 -4.44 -38.11
C LEU A 694 2.61 -5.48 -39.14
N ASN A 695 2.21 -5.32 -40.40
CA ASN A 695 2.58 -6.26 -41.46
C ASN A 695 4.09 -6.24 -41.74
N PHE A 696 4.73 -5.07 -41.70
CA PHE A 696 6.18 -4.93 -41.87
C PHE A 696 6.95 -5.70 -40.80
N GLU A 697 6.58 -5.53 -39.53
CA GLU A 697 7.26 -6.20 -38.42
C GLU A 697 6.99 -7.71 -38.39
N LEU A 698 5.81 -8.18 -38.86
CA LEU A 698 5.50 -9.60 -38.94
C LEU A 698 6.26 -10.33 -40.06
N LYS A 699 6.96 -9.64 -40.96
CA LYS A 699 7.82 -10.30 -41.95
C LYS A 699 9.06 -10.98 -41.34
N ILE A 700 9.34 -10.78 -40.04
CA ILE A 700 10.43 -11.49 -39.34
C ILE A 700 10.29 -13.02 -39.38
N PHE A 701 9.09 -13.53 -39.66
CA PHE A 701 8.82 -14.96 -39.80
C PHE A 701 9.30 -15.55 -41.14
N GLU A 702 9.59 -14.75 -42.17
CA GLU A 702 9.95 -15.23 -43.52
C GLU A 702 11.24 -16.08 -43.53
N GLY A 703 12.14 -15.88 -42.55
CA GLY A 703 13.37 -16.66 -42.39
C GLY A 703 13.25 -17.88 -41.46
N LEU A 704 12.08 -18.10 -40.84
CA LEU A 704 11.85 -19.16 -39.85
C LEU A 704 10.94 -20.26 -40.41
N ALA A 705 11.01 -21.47 -39.83
CA ALA A 705 10.15 -22.60 -40.20
C ALA A 705 8.74 -22.48 -39.58
N VAL A 706 8.06 -21.36 -39.84
CA VAL A 706 6.74 -21.01 -39.30
C VAL A 706 5.74 -20.85 -40.45
N GLU A 707 4.69 -21.67 -40.46
CA GLU A 707 3.59 -21.62 -41.44
C GLU A 707 2.35 -21.00 -40.80
N PHE A 708 1.65 -20.11 -41.51
CA PHE A 708 0.39 -19.52 -41.07
C PHE A 708 -0.79 -20.07 -41.87
N LYS A 709 -1.81 -20.59 -41.16
CA LYS A 709 -3.09 -21.06 -41.73
C LYS A 709 -4.23 -20.18 -41.23
N THR A 710 -4.56 -19.16 -42.02
CA THR A 710 -5.69 -18.25 -41.77
C THR A 710 -7.04 -18.91 -42.10
N ASN A 711 -8.15 -18.30 -41.66
CA ASN A 711 -9.52 -18.83 -41.81
C ASN A 711 -9.70 -20.25 -41.27
N THR A 712 -8.90 -20.65 -40.29
CA THR A 712 -8.88 -22.01 -39.74
C THR A 712 -9.00 -21.96 -38.22
N ALA A 713 -10.12 -22.45 -37.68
CA ALA A 713 -10.48 -22.33 -36.28
C ALA A 713 -10.69 -23.70 -35.61
N LEU A 714 -10.12 -23.87 -34.42
CA LEU A 714 -10.35 -25.05 -33.58
C LEU A 714 -11.84 -25.17 -33.25
N GLY A 715 -12.40 -26.38 -33.34
CA GLY A 715 -13.81 -26.68 -33.11
C GLY A 715 -14.75 -26.40 -34.29
N ARG A 716 -14.33 -25.60 -35.27
CA ARG A 716 -15.05 -25.41 -36.54
C ARG A 716 -14.45 -26.24 -37.66
N ASP A 717 -13.13 -26.14 -37.85
CA ASP A 717 -12.42 -26.70 -39.00
C ASP A 717 -11.55 -27.91 -38.62
N PHE A 718 -11.10 -28.01 -37.38
CA PHE A 718 -10.31 -29.12 -36.85
C PHE A 718 -10.54 -29.33 -35.34
N SER A 719 -10.29 -30.54 -34.85
CA SER A 719 -10.28 -30.92 -33.43
C SER A 719 -8.86 -30.96 -32.85
N MET A 720 -8.74 -31.06 -31.53
CA MET A 720 -7.44 -31.24 -30.88
C MET A 720 -6.83 -32.59 -31.26
N GLU A 721 -7.65 -33.62 -31.42
CA GLU A 721 -7.25 -34.96 -31.88
C GLU A 721 -6.67 -34.90 -33.30
N ASP A 722 -7.29 -34.13 -34.20
CA ASP A 722 -6.81 -33.98 -35.59
C ASP A 722 -5.38 -33.42 -35.65
N LEU A 723 -5.00 -32.56 -34.69
CA LEU A 723 -3.62 -32.05 -34.60
C LEU A 723 -2.64 -33.16 -34.21
N PHE A 724 -2.96 -33.96 -33.18
CA PHE A 724 -2.08 -35.05 -32.78
C PHE A 724 -1.99 -36.15 -33.86
N GLU A 725 -3.09 -36.43 -34.58
CA GLU A 725 -3.10 -37.34 -35.74
C GLU A 725 -2.23 -36.82 -36.91
N GLN A 726 -2.11 -35.50 -37.07
CA GLN A 726 -1.21 -34.86 -38.04
C GLN A 726 0.26 -34.81 -37.59
N ASN A 727 0.61 -35.52 -36.51
CA ASN A 727 1.94 -35.59 -35.90
C ASN A 727 2.42 -34.25 -35.30
N TYR A 728 1.52 -33.38 -34.84
CA TYR A 728 1.93 -32.30 -33.94
C TYR A 728 2.20 -32.90 -32.55
N GLU A 729 3.42 -32.73 -32.03
CA GLU A 729 3.84 -33.32 -30.75
C GLU A 729 3.54 -32.41 -29.55
N ALA A 730 3.26 -31.13 -29.79
CA ALA A 730 2.81 -30.18 -28.77
C ALA A 730 1.83 -29.15 -29.38
N VAL A 731 0.92 -28.63 -28.54
CA VAL A 731 -0.06 -27.61 -28.92
C VAL A 731 0.01 -26.44 -27.93
N PHE A 732 0.14 -25.22 -28.44
CA PHE A 732 0.04 -23.99 -27.64
C PHE A 732 -1.29 -23.27 -27.91
N LEU A 733 -2.01 -22.92 -26.85
CA LEU A 733 -3.27 -22.19 -26.88
C LEU A 733 -3.02 -20.71 -26.55
N GLY A 734 -2.92 -19.87 -27.59
CA GLY A 734 -2.71 -18.43 -27.51
C GLY A 734 -3.97 -17.64 -27.87
N ILE A 735 -5.14 -18.12 -27.44
CA ILE A 735 -6.44 -17.56 -27.80
C ILE A 735 -6.78 -16.31 -26.98
N GLY A 736 -7.24 -15.27 -27.67
CA GLY A 736 -7.64 -14.00 -27.05
C GLY A 736 -9.03 -14.07 -26.42
N ALA A 737 -9.29 -13.20 -25.44
CA ALA A 737 -10.63 -12.98 -24.89
C ALA A 737 -11.45 -12.09 -25.83
N HIS A 738 -12.02 -12.69 -26.86
CA HIS A 738 -12.70 -12.02 -27.98
C HIS A 738 -14.23 -12.00 -27.85
N LYS A 739 -14.79 -12.55 -26.77
CA LYS A 739 -16.22 -12.58 -26.52
C LYS A 739 -16.62 -11.44 -25.58
N PRO A 740 -17.59 -10.60 -25.94
CA PRO A 740 -18.00 -9.53 -25.05
C PRO A 740 -18.82 -9.99 -23.84
N SER A 741 -18.78 -9.19 -22.78
CA SER A 741 -19.64 -9.34 -21.60
C SER A 741 -20.98 -8.64 -21.79
N LYS A 742 -22.05 -9.24 -21.27
CA LYS A 742 -23.41 -8.66 -21.34
C LYS A 742 -23.68 -7.65 -20.23
N MET A 743 -24.45 -6.60 -20.54
CA MET A 743 -24.86 -5.58 -19.56
C MET A 743 -25.90 -6.14 -18.60
N ASN A 744 -26.69 -7.11 -19.05
CA ASN A 744 -27.83 -7.70 -18.36
C ASN A 744 -28.89 -6.65 -17.99
N VAL A 745 -29.14 -5.72 -18.92
CA VAL A 745 -30.18 -4.68 -18.79
C VAL A 745 -31.26 -4.89 -19.83
N LYS A 746 -32.49 -4.47 -19.52
CA LYS A 746 -33.58 -4.54 -20.49
C LYS A 746 -33.28 -3.60 -21.66
N GLY A 747 -33.46 -4.10 -22.89
CA GLY A 747 -33.17 -3.37 -24.12
C GLY A 747 -31.73 -3.50 -24.64
N GLU A 748 -30.88 -4.36 -24.03
CA GLU A 748 -29.52 -4.57 -24.50
C GLU A 748 -29.41 -5.17 -25.92
N ASP A 749 -30.46 -5.86 -26.39
CA ASP A 749 -30.50 -6.49 -27.72
C ASP A 749 -31.17 -5.60 -28.80
N LEU A 750 -31.40 -4.31 -28.52
CA LEU A 750 -31.98 -3.36 -29.49
C LEU A 750 -30.99 -3.10 -30.65
N PRO A 751 -31.46 -2.85 -31.90
CA PRO A 751 -30.58 -2.61 -33.05
C PRO A 751 -29.64 -1.41 -32.89
N SER A 752 -30.04 -0.43 -32.08
CA SER A 752 -29.26 0.76 -31.74
C SER A 752 -28.14 0.49 -30.71
N VAL A 753 -28.08 -0.71 -30.13
CA VAL A 753 -27.05 -1.13 -29.17
C VAL A 753 -26.04 -2.03 -29.87
N GLN A 754 -24.76 -1.66 -29.76
CA GLN A 754 -23.64 -2.39 -30.34
C GLN A 754 -22.70 -2.86 -29.23
N ASP A 755 -21.99 -3.94 -29.53
CA ASP A 755 -20.92 -4.42 -28.67
C ASP A 755 -19.57 -3.79 -29.05
N GLY A 756 -18.81 -3.33 -28.06
CA GLY A 756 -17.54 -2.63 -28.26
C GLY A 756 -16.46 -3.47 -28.93
N ILE A 757 -16.37 -4.78 -28.63
CA ILE A 757 -15.36 -5.67 -29.23
C ILE A 757 -15.69 -5.92 -30.71
N TYR A 758 -16.96 -6.19 -31.01
CA TYR A 758 -17.39 -6.37 -32.41
C TYR A 758 -17.34 -5.08 -33.21
N PHE A 759 -17.64 -3.94 -32.58
CA PHE A 759 -17.48 -2.62 -33.16
C PHE A 759 -16.03 -2.38 -33.58
N LEU A 760 -15.08 -2.51 -32.65
CA LEU A 760 -13.66 -2.32 -32.95
C LEU A 760 -13.16 -3.30 -34.00
N ARG A 761 -13.61 -4.56 -33.99
CA ARG A 761 -13.28 -5.53 -35.04
C ARG A 761 -13.63 -5.02 -36.42
N LYS A 762 -14.88 -4.60 -36.62
CA LYS A 762 -15.34 -4.10 -37.92
C LYS A 762 -14.56 -2.85 -38.35
N VAL A 763 -14.31 -1.94 -37.41
CA VAL A 763 -13.49 -0.74 -37.67
C VAL A 763 -12.07 -1.12 -38.11
N CYS A 764 -11.48 -2.12 -37.44
CA CYS A 764 -10.12 -2.57 -37.71
C CYS A 764 -9.97 -3.34 -39.03
N THR A 765 -11.03 -4.01 -39.48
CA THR A 765 -11.09 -4.79 -40.73
C THR A 765 -11.71 -4.04 -41.91
N ASP A 766 -11.96 -2.73 -41.75
CA ASP A 766 -12.62 -1.86 -42.73
C ASP A 766 -14.01 -2.36 -43.17
N GLU A 767 -14.69 -3.12 -42.31
CA GLU A 767 -16.09 -3.49 -42.51
C GLU A 767 -16.99 -2.27 -42.27
N PRO A 768 -18.09 -2.10 -43.01
CA PRO A 768 -19.03 -1.01 -42.78
C PRO A 768 -19.61 -1.04 -41.36
N VAL A 769 -19.47 0.08 -40.65
CA VAL A 769 -20.06 0.31 -39.32
C VAL A 769 -20.90 1.58 -39.35
N GLN A 770 -22.10 1.50 -38.78
CA GLN A 770 -22.96 2.67 -38.60
C GLN A 770 -22.72 3.27 -37.21
N VAL A 771 -22.46 4.57 -37.18
CA VAL A 771 -22.31 5.37 -35.96
C VAL A 771 -23.29 6.54 -36.08
N GLY A 772 -24.18 6.69 -35.10
CA GLY A 772 -25.09 7.84 -35.03
C GLY A 772 -24.36 9.14 -34.66
N LYS A 773 -25.08 10.26 -34.63
CA LYS A 773 -24.49 11.56 -34.31
C LYS A 773 -24.17 11.69 -32.81
N ARG A 774 -25.04 11.16 -31.95
CA ARG A 774 -24.88 11.11 -30.49
C ARG A 774 -24.63 9.68 -30.03
N VAL A 775 -23.44 9.42 -29.49
CA VAL A 775 -22.99 8.08 -29.08
C VAL A 775 -22.77 8.01 -27.57
N ALA A 776 -23.41 7.04 -26.91
CA ALA A 776 -23.10 6.67 -25.53
C ALA A 776 -22.19 5.44 -25.50
N VAL A 777 -21.01 5.57 -24.90
CA VAL A 777 -20.11 4.45 -24.64
C VAL A 777 -20.22 4.04 -23.18
N ILE A 778 -20.58 2.78 -22.91
CA ILE A 778 -20.78 2.27 -21.56
C ILE A 778 -19.57 1.47 -21.14
N GLY A 779 -18.76 1.98 -20.20
CA GLY A 779 -17.53 1.33 -19.76
C GLY A 779 -16.49 2.33 -19.28
N GLY A 780 -15.42 1.82 -18.66
CA GLY A 780 -14.30 2.64 -18.20
C GLY A 780 -12.93 1.99 -18.37
N GLY A 781 -12.84 0.94 -19.18
CA GLY A 781 -11.56 0.29 -19.51
C GLY A 781 -10.97 0.82 -20.82
N ASN A 782 -9.75 0.41 -21.17
CA ASN A 782 -9.06 0.86 -22.39
C ASN A 782 -9.88 0.62 -23.67
N VAL A 783 -10.60 -0.52 -23.76
CA VAL A 783 -11.53 -0.80 -24.89
C VAL A 783 -12.60 0.28 -25.03
N ALA A 784 -13.14 0.80 -23.91
CA ALA A 784 -14.14 1.87 -23.96
C ALA A 784 -13.55 3.17 -24.53
N ILE A 785 -12.28 3.45 -24.22
CA ILE A 785 -11.57 4.61 -24.77
C ILE A 785 -11.30 4.43 -26.27
N ASP A 786 -10.81 3.26 -26.68
CA ASP A 786 -10.57 2.94 -28.09
C ASP A 786 -11.87 3.02 -28.91
N VAL A 787 -13.00 2.55 -28.36
CA VAL A 787 -14.35 2.67 -28.94
C VAL A 787 -14.74 4.14 -29.08
N ALA A 788 -14.61 4.94 -28.01
CA ALA A 788 -15.03 6.34 -28.01
C ALA A 788 -14.24 7.18 -29.04
N ARG A 789 -12.92 7.01 -29.07
CA ARG A 789 -12.03 7.67 -30.03
C ARG A 789 -12.27 7.20 -31.47
N SER A 790 -12.59 5.93 -31.67
CA SER A 790 -12.98 5.44 -32.99
C SER A 790 -14.32 6.03 -33.44
N ALA A 791 -15.32 6.11 -32.55
CA ALA A 791 -16.64 6.64 -32.88
C ALA A 791 -16.60 8.13 -33.29
N ILE A 792 -15.85 8.98 -32.55
CA ILE A 792 -15.72 10.40 -32.90
C ILE A 792 -15.03 10.59 -34.26
N ARG A 793 -13.98 9.80 -34.54
CA ARG A 793 -13.22 9.83 -35.81
C ARG A 793 -14.01 9.31 -37.01
N MET A 794 -15.05 8.51 -36.76
CA MET A 794 -15.99 8.04 -37.78
C MET A 794 -17.11 9.04 -38.10
N GLY A 795 -17.10 10.21 -37.45
CA GLY A 795 -18.03 11.30 -37.74
C GLY A 795 -19.22 11.43 -36.78
N ALA A 796 -19.12 10.89 -35.56
CA ALA A 796 -20.06 11.27 -34.51
C ALA A 796 -19.88 12.75 -34.13
N ASP A 797 -20.99 13.46 -33.89
CA ASP A 797 -20.98 14.86 -33.45
C ASP A 797 -20.68 14.96 -31.94
N GLU A 798 -21.17 14.00 -31.16
CA GLU A 798 -21.01 13.94 -29.71
C GLU A 798 -20.79 12.48 -29.25
N VAL A 799 -19.73 12.26 -28.47
CA VAL A 799 -19.42 10.98 -27.83
C VAL A 799 -19.25 11.19 -26.33
N THR A 800 -20.02 10.44 -25.53
CA THR A 800 -19.93 10.49 -24.06
C THR A 800 -19.67 9.10 -23.49
N VAL A 801 -18.63 8.98 -22.66
CA VAL A 801 -18.28 7.77 -21.91
C VAL A 801 -18.94 7.81 -20.54
N TYR A 802 -19.74 6.78 -20.24
CA TYR A 802 -20.45 6.63 -18.98
C TYR A 802 -19.80 5.56 -18.10
N TYR A 803 -19.39 5.96 -16.89
CA TYR A 803 -18.75 5.08 -15.94
C TYR A 803 -19.46 5.06 -14.58
N ARG A 804 -19.65 3.87 -14.01
CA ARG A 804 -20.42 3.65 -12.77
C ARG A 804 -19.75 4.12 -11.48
N ARG A 805 -18.53 4.63 -11.56
CA ARG A 805 -17.67 5.04 -10.45
C ARG A 805 -17.01 6.40 -10.76
N THR A 806 -16.16 6.88 -9.86
CA THR A 806 -15.40 8.12 -10.03
C THR A 806 -14.26 7.97 -11.04
N ARG A 807 -13.67 9.11 -11.47
CA ARG A 807 -12.53 9.14 -12.39
C ARG A 807 -11.34 8.37 -11.84
N GLU A 808 -11.07 8.54 -10.55
CA GLU A 808 -9.94 7.94 -9.83
C GLU A 808 -10.05 6.40 -9.75
N GLU A 809 -11.25 5.85 -9.93
CA GLU A 809 -11.50 4.41 -9.89
C GLU A 809 -11.59 3.77 -11.29
N MET A 810 -11.44 4.58 -12.35
CA MET A 810 -11.55 4.16 -13.74
C MET A 810 -10.37 3.25 -14.15
N PRO A 811 -10.61 2.06 -14.72
CA PRO A 811 -9.54 1.14 -15.12
C PRO A 811 -8.67 1.59 -16.29
N ALA A 812 -9.18 2.48 -17.16
CA ALA A 812 -8.42 2.99 -18.31
C ALA A 812 -7.19 3.77 -17.86
N HIS A 813 -6.13 3.72 -18.66
CA HIS A 813 -4.91 4.47 -18.37
C HIS A 813 -5.16 5.97 -18.50
N ASP A 814 -4.68 6.75 -17.52
CA ASP A 814 -4.96 8.19 -17.45
C ASP A 814 -4.52 8.95 -18.71
N PHE A 815 -3.38 8.58 -19.31
CA PHE A 815 -2.92 9.20 -20.56
C PHE A 815 -3.83 8.93 -21.76
N GLU A 816 -4.49 7.76 -21.84
CA GLU A 816 -5.47 7.48 -22.90
C GLU A 816 -6.77 8.27 -22.67
N VAL A 817 -7.16 8.43 -21.40
CA VAL A 817 -8.33 9.25 -21.02
C VAL A 817 -8.08 10.71 -21.39
N GLN A 818 -6.90 11.25 -21.07
CA GLN A 818 -6.50 12.62 -21.43
C GLN A 818 -6.53 12.83 -22.96
N GLU A 819 -6.00 11.89 -23.75
CA GLU A 819 -6.05 11.99 -25.21
C GLU A 819 -7.47 11.89 -25.78
N ALA A 820 -8.37 11.15 -25.14
CA ALA A 820 -9.78 11.14 -25.49
C ALA A 820 -10.46 12.49 -25.20
N GLU A 821 -10.15 13.10 -24.05
CA GLU A 821 -10.64 14.44 -23.69
C GLU A 821 -10.14 15.52 -24.65
N HIS A 822 -8.86 15.45 -25.07
CA HIS A 822 -8.30 16.33 -26.09
C HIS A 822 -9.02 16.19 -27.46
N GLU A 823 -9.58 15.01 -27.76
CA GLU A 823 -10.41 14.78 -28.96
C GLU A 823 -11.89 15.17 -28.77
N GLY A 824 -12.25 15.80 -27.64
CA GLY A 824 -13.59 16.31 -27.38
C GLY A 824 -14.58 15.29 -26.82
N ILE A 825 -14.11 14.12 -26.40
CA ILE A 825 -14.95 13.08 -25.77
C ILE A 825 -15.31 13.50 -24.35
N ARG A 826 -16.59 13.38 -24.01
CA ARG A 826 -17.12 13.73 -22.68
C ARG A 826 -17.11 12.53 -21.75
N PHE A 827 -16.96 12.77 -20.46
CA PHE A 827 -17.02 11.73 -19.43
C PHE A 827 -18.09 12.07 -18.40
N GLU A 828 -18.96 11.10 -18.11
CA GLU A 828 -19.92 11.20 -17.01
C GLU A 828 -19.76 10.03 -16.04
N PHE A 829 -19.56 10.38 -14.77
CA PHE A 829 -19.23 9.44 -13.70
C PHE A 829 -20.44 9.12 -12.82
N LEU A 830 -20.32 8.05 -12.03
CA LEU A 830 -21.34 7.57 -11.11
C LEU A 830 -22.68 7.17 -11.78
N LEU A 831 -22.66 6.85 -13.07
CA LEU A 831 -23.85 6.44 -13.82
C LEU A 831 -23.75 4.97 -14.22
N ALA A 832 -24.73 4.17 -13.80
CA ALA A 832 -24.84 2.76 -14.18
C ALA A 832 -26.10 2.52 -15.02
N PRO A 833 -26.02 1.83 -16.16
CA PRO A 833 -27.18 1.59 -17.01
C PRO A 833 -28.24 0.76 -16.28
N LEU A 834 -29.52 1.14 -16.40
CA LEU A 834 -30.68 0.41 -15.87
C LEU A 834 -31.50 -0.23 -16.98
N GLU A 835 -31.88 0.56 -17.98
CA GLU A 835 -32.74 0.16 -19.09
C GLU A 835 -32.42 0.99 -20.34
N ILE A 836 -32.55 0.37 -21.51
CA ILE A 836 -32.45 1.03 -22.81
C ILE A 836 -33.80 0.87 -23.53
N ARG A 837 -34.34 1.96 -24.07
CA ARG A 837 -35.64 1.99 -24.73
C ARG A 837 -35.54 2.73 -26.06
N GLU A 838 -36.31 2.30 -27.06
CA GLU A 838 -36.50 3.07 -28.29
C GLU A 838 -37.82 3.82 -28.21
N ASN A 839 -37.77 5.15 -28.33
CA ASN A 839 -38.93 6.00 -28.49
C ASN A 839 -39.09 6.33 -29.98
N THR A 840 -40.31 6.35 -30.48
CA THR A 840 -40.60 6.88 -31.83
C THR A 840 -41.16 8.28 -31.66
N SER A 841 -40.49 9.28 -32.25
CA SER A 841 -40.98 10.66 -32.26
C SER A 841 -42.27 10.77 -33.08
N GLU A 842 -43.02 11.86 -32.91
CA GLU A 842 -44.24 12.15 -33.71
C GLU A 842 -43.95 12.25 -35.23
N SER A 843 -42.69 12.44 -35.62
CA SER A 843 -42.21 12.48 -37.01
C SER A 843 -41.84 11.10 -37.60
N GLY A 844 -41.87 10.05 -36.80
CA GLY A 844 -41.50 8.68 -37.20
C GLY A 844 -40.02 8.33 -37.03
N GLU A 845 -39.18 9.27 -36.58
CA GLU A 845 -37.77 9.00 -36.26
C GLU A 845 -37.66 8.22 -34.93
N LYS A 846 -36.86 7.15 -34.95
CA LYS A 846 -36.55 6.33 -33.77
C LYS A 846 -35.38 6.96 -33.01
N GLU A 847 -35.58 7.22 -31.74
CA GLU A 847 -34.57 7.76 -30.83
C GLU A 847 -34.35 6.79 -29.67
N THR A 848 -33.09 6.50 -29.33
CA THR A 848 -32.75 5.60 -28.24
C THR A 848 -32.55 6.39 -26.96
N VAL A 849 -33.16 5.93 -25.87
CA VAL A 849 -33.04 6.53 -24.54
C VAL A 849 -32.44 5.51 -23.59
N ILE A 850 -31.38 5.90 -22.90
CA ILE A 850 -30.74 5.11 -21.84
C ILE A 850 -31.08 5.73 -20.48
N ASP A 851 -31.64 4.92 -19.60
CA ASP A 851 -31.91 5.28 -18.21
C ASP A 851 -30.73 4.84 -17.35
N PHE A 852 -30.14 5.79 -16.63
CA PHE A 852 -29.04 5.57 -15.70
C PHE A 852 -29.50 5.66 -14.25
N GLN A 853 -29.04 4.73 -13.43
CA GLN A 853 -29.00 4.88 -11.99
C GLN A 853 -27.89 5.86 -11.63
N VAL A 854 -28.23 6.93 -10.91
CA VAL A 854 -27.23 7.78 -10.27
C VAL A 854 -26.73 7.08 -9.02
N ASN A 855 -25.42 6.94 -8.90
CA ASN A 855 -24.76 6.32 -7.77
C ASN A 855 -24.03 7.36 -6.92
N ALA A 856 -23.78 7.01 -5.67
CA ALA A 856 -22.76 7.63 -4.84
C ALA A 856 -21.77 6.53 -4.44
N LEU A 857 -20.54 6.90 -4.09
CA LEU A 857 -19.62 5.92 -3.50
C LEU A 857 -20.09 5.57 -2.09
N GLY A 858 -20.46 4.30 -1.91
CA GLY A 858 -20.80 3.74 -0.62
C GLY A 858 -19.59 3.70 0.32
N ARG A 859 -19.87 3.37 1.58
CA ARG A 859 -18.83 3.18 2.61
C ARG A 859 -18.12 1.85 2.48
N ASP A 860 -18.77 0.86 1.87
CA ASP A 860 -18.22 -0.46 1.66
C ASP A 860 -17.23 -0.47 0.49
N PHE A 861 -16.14 -1.19 0.68
CA PHE A 861 -15.17 -1.50 -0.36
C PHE A 861 -15.52 -2.85 -1.01
N ASP A 862 -15.21 -2.99 -2.30
CA ASP A 862 -15.17 -4.29 -2.95
C ASP A 862 -13.84 -5.01 -2.64
N ASN A 863 -13.75 -6.28 -3.03
CA ASN A 863 -12.54 -7.10 -2.80
C ASN A 863 -11.31 -6.55 -3.56
N SER A 864 -11.48 -5.59 -4.47
CA SER A 864 -10.39 -4.90 -5.14
C SER A 864 -9.97 -3.61 -4.43
N GLY A 865 -10.53 -3.31 -3.25
CA GLY A 865 -10.20 -2.11 -2.48
C GLY A 865 -10.80 -0.81 -3.02
N ARG A 866 -11.74 -0.89 -3.97
CA ARG A 866 -12.47 0.28 -4.51
C ARG A 866 -13.82 0.45 -3.83
N ARG A 867 -14.33 1.67 -3.72
CA ARG A 867 -15.63 1.89 -3.08
C ARG A 867 -16.74 1.32 -3.95
N LYS A 868 -17.71 0.66 -3.33
CA LYS A 868 -18.87 0.14 -4.05
C LYS A 868 -19.78 1.30 -4.45
N PRO A 869 -20.19 1.41 -5.71
CA PRO A 869 -21.24 2.36 -6.08
C PRO A 869 -22.56 1.90 -5.44
N VAL A 870 -23.24 2.81 -4.77
CA VAL A 870 -24.54 2.59 -4.13
C VAL A 870 -25.55 3.49 -4.80
N ALA A 871 -26.68 2.91 -5.21
CA ALA A 871 -27.76 3.63 -5.86
C ALA A 871 -28.30 4.75 -4.94
N VAL A 872 -28.37 5.97 -5.46
CA VAL A 872 -29.05 7.08 -4.80
C VAL A 872 -30.54 6.91 -5.02
N LYS A 873 -31.28 6.62 -3.94
CA LYS A 873 -32.71 6.30 -4.02
C LYS A 873 -33.50 7.43 -4.69
N GLY A 874 -34.39 7.05 -5.62
CA GLY A 874 -35.30 7.97 -6.30
C GLY A 874 -34.65 8.82 -7.40
N THR A 875 -33.41 8.52 -7.80
CA THR A 875 -32.70 9.25 -8.85
C THR A 875 -32.46 8.36 -10.06
N VAL A 876 -33.02 8.77 -11.20
CA VAL A 876 -32.80 8.16 -12.51
C VAL A 876 -32.53 9.31 -13.48
N ARG A 877 -31.54 9.15 -14.35
CA ARG A 877 -31.21 10.12 -15.39
C ARG A 877 -31.37 9.47 -16.76
N SER A 878 -32.26 10.01 -17.57
CA SER A 878 -32.49 9.56 -18.94
C SER A 878 -31.66 10.39 -19.91
N ILE A 879 -30.93 9.73 -20.82
CA ILE A 879 -30.13 10.38 -21.85
C ILE A 879 -30.58 9.89 -23.22
N HIS A 880 -30.72 10.84 -24.16
CA HIS A 880 -31.13 10.58 -25.54
C HIS A 880 -29.89 10.45 -26.44
N VAL A 881 -29.80 9.35 -27.17
CA VAL A 881 -28.67 9.00 -28.05
C VAL A 881 -29.16 8.28 -29.29
N ASP A 882 -28.31 8.24 -30.31
CA ASP A 882 -28.59 7.55 -31.57
C ASP A 882 -27.94 6.16 -31.59
N THR A 883 -26.86 5.97 -30.83
CA THR A 883 -26.13 4.70 -30.73
C THR A 883 -25.60 4.49 -29.32
N VAL A 884 -25.77 3.28 -28.79
CA VAL A 884 -25.14 2.84 -27.54
C VAL A 884 -24.09 1.79 -27.87
N ILE A 885 -22.88 1.94 -27.34
CA ILE A 885 -21.80 0.94 -27.51
C ILE A 885 -21.38 0.44 -26.12
N ALA A 886 -21.61 -0.85 -25.87
CA ALA A 886 -21.26 -1.48 -24.59
C ALA A 886 -19.81 -2.00 -24.60
N ALA A 887 -18.98 -1.48 -23.71
CA ALA A 887 -17.56 -1.84 -23.56
C ALA A 887 -17.24 -2.20 -22.09
N ILE A 888 -17.97 -3.18 -21.56
CA ILE A 888 -18.01 -3.55 -20.13
C ILE A 888 -17.19 -4.81 -19.77
N GLY A 889 -16.22 -5.16 -20.61
CA GLY A 889 -15.30 -6.27 -20.39
C GLY A 889 -15.45 -7.40 -21.41
N GLN A 890 -14.48 -8.30 -21.43
CA GLN A 890 -14.38 -9.38 -22.41
C GLN A 890 -14.05 -10.71 -21.72
N THR A 891 -14.44 -11.81 -22.33
CA THR A 891 -14.25 -13.19 -21.85
C THR A 891 -13.78 -14.08 -22.99
N MET A 892 -13.29 -15.26 -22.66
CA MET A 892 -12.91 -16.28 -23.63
C MET A 892 -14.09 -17.22 -23.91
N ASP A 893 -14.18 -17.75 -25.13
CA ASP A 893 -15.11 -18.83 -25.44
C ASP A 893 -14.52 -20.19 -25.02
N THR A 894 -14.99 -20.74 -23.89
CA THR A 894 -14.53 -22.03 -23.36
C THR A 894 -15.18 -23.24 -24.05
N SER A 895 -16.31 -23.04 -24.73
CA SER A 895 -17.19 -24.13 -25.19
C SER A 895 -16.53 -25.04 -26.23
N VAL A 896 -15.59 -24.49 -27.00
CA VAL A 896 -14.78 -25.18 -28.00
C VAL A 896 -13.77 -26.12 -27.34
N PHE A 897 -13.23 -25.76 -26.18
CA PHE A 897 -12.08 -26.44 -25.57
C PHE A 897 -12.46 -27.49 -24.53
N GLU A 898 -13.59 -27.29 -23.84
CA GLU A 898 -14.17 -28.30 -22.93
C GLU A 898 -14.43 -29.62 -23.68
N LYS A 899 -14.88 -29.51 -24.95
CA LYS A 899 -15.08 -30.65 -25.84
C LYS A 899 -13.79 -31.36 -26.27
N ASN A 900 -12.64 -30.73 -26.04
CA ASN A 900 -11.30 -31.20 -26.40
C ASN A 900 -10.46 -31.60 -25.16
N GLY A 901 -11.09 -31.86 -24.01
CA GLY A 901 -10.42 -32.40 -22.81
C GLY A 901 -9.56 -31.39 -22.03
N VAL A 902 -9.75 -30.09 -22.25
CA VAL A 902 -9.09 -29.03 -21.49
C VAL A 902 -10.02 -28.54 -20.38
N THR A 903 -9.50 -28.41 -19.15
CA THR A 903 -10.27 -27.92 -18.00
C THR A 903 -10.05 -26.43 -17.72
N PHE A 904 -11.07 -25.77 -17.17
CA PHE A 904 -11.10 -24.33 -16.96
C PHE A 904 -11.32 -23.96 -15.48
N HIS A 905 -10.76 -22.82 -15.06
CA HIS A 905 -11.15 -22.15 -13.83
C HIS A 905 -12.59 -21.62 -13.95
N LYS A 906 -13.23 -21.33 -12.80
CA LYS A 906 -14.61 -20.81 -12.72
C LYS A 906 -14.83 -19.54 -13.58
N TRP A 907 -13.76 -18.80 -13.84
CA TRP A 907 -13.76 -17.53 -14.56
C TRP A 907 -13.52 -17.68 -16.06
N GLY A 908 -13.39 -18.91 -16.57
CA GLY A 908 -13.28 -19.20 -18.00
C GLY A 908 -11.86 -19.17 -18.58
N THR A 909 -10.83 -19.46 -17.78
CA THR A 909 -9.43 -19.55 -18.23
C THR A 909 -8.86 -20.96 -18.07
N VAL A 910 -7.92 -21.36 -18.91
CA VAL A 910 -7.31 -22.71 -18.91
C VAL A 910 -6.59 -22.97 -17.59
N LYS A 911 -6.82 -24.16 -16.99
CA LYS A 911 -6.02 -24.62 -15.85
C LYS A 911 -4.67 -25.17 -16.32
N VAL A 912 -3.60 -24.54 -15.88
CA VAL A 912 -2.22 -24.93 -16.19
C VAL A 912 -1.40 -25.12 -14.92
N ASP A 913 -0.39 -25.98 -14.98
CA ASP A 913 0.66 -26.04 -13.98
C ASP A 913 1.46 -24.71 -14.03
N PRO A 914 1.56 -23.95 -12.92
CA PRO A 914 2.19 -22.63 -12.92
C PRO A 914 3.72 -22.66 -13.13
N ASP A 915 4.36 -23.82 -12.98
CA ASP A 915 5.81 -23.98 -13.18
C ASP A 915 6.14 -24.43 -14.61
N THR A 916 5.17 -24.91 -15.40
CA THR A 916 5.41 -25.42 -16.77
C THR A 916 4.47 -24.84 -17.84
N LEU A 917 3.39 -24.17 -17.43
CA LEU A 917 2.31 -23.66 -18.28
C LEU A 917 1.59 -24.74 -19.11
N MET A 918 1.83 -26.01 -18.80
CA MET A 918 1.15 -27.15 -19.41
C MET A 918 -0.22 -27.35 -18.76
N SER A 919 -1.22 -27.71 -19.56
CA SER A 919 -2.56 -28.02 -19.09
C SER A 919 -2.55 -29.16 -18.08
N GLU A 920 -3.22 -28.97 -16.94
CA GLU A 920 -3.35 -30.00 -15.91
C GLU A 920 -4.14 -31.22 -16.39
N SER A 921 -5.04 -31.03 -17.36
CA SER A 921 -5.96 -32.09 -17.83
C SER A 921 -5.52 -32.77 -19.12
N ARG A 922 -4.57 -32.18 -19.86
CA ARG A 922 -4.11 -32.74 -21.14
C ARG A 922 -2.60 -32.52 -21.36
N PRO A 923 -1.78 -33.57 -21.27
CA PRO A 923 -0.34 -33.49 -21.55
C PRO A 923 -0.05 -32.98 -22.96
N ALA A 924 1.11 -32.34 -23.13
CA ALA A 924 1.57 -31.72 -24.39
C ALA A 924 0.73 -30.52 -24.90
N VAL A 925 -0.27 -30.08 -24.13
CA VAL A 925 -1.04 -28.85 -24.40
C VAL A 925 -0.62 -27.77 -23.43
N PHE A 926 -0.26 -26.59 -23.93
CA PHE A 926 0.20 -25.44 -23.15
C PHE A 926 -0.73 -24.24 -23.41
N ALA A 927 -0.84 -23.32 -22.47
CA ALA A 927 -1.66 -22.11 -22.64
C ALA A 927 -0.98 -20.87 -22.08
N GLY A 928 -1.21 -19.70 -22.70
CA GLY A 928 -0.62 -18.43 -22.28
C GLY A 928 -1.38 -17.22 -22.82
N GLY A 929 -1.11 -16.03 -22.27
CA GLY A 929 -1.87 -14.82 -22.55
C GLY A 929 -3.28 -14.90 -21.99
N ASP A 930 -4.24 -14.26 -22.67
CA ASP A 930 -5.65 -14.21 -22.26
C ASP A 930 -6.27 -15.59 -21.96
N ALA A 931 -5.78 -16.65 -22.62
CA ALA A 931 -6.23 -18.02 -22.40
C ALA A 931 -5.98 -18.51 -20.96
N MET A 932 -4.91 -18.03 -20.32
CA MET A 932 -4.48 -18.42 -18.97
C MET A 932 -5.00 -17.45 -17.91
N THR A 933 -4.91 -16.14 -18.17
CA THR A 933 -5.12 -15.10 -17.16
C THR A 933 -6.45 -14.36 -17.29
N GLY A 934 -7.14 -14.53 -18.41
CA GLY A 934 -8.16 -13.59 -18.86
C GLY A 934 -7.53 -12.32 -19.44
N PRO A 935 -8.36 -11.32 -19.81
CA PRO A 935 -7.92 -10.12 -20.54
C PRO A 935 -6.73 -9.42 -19.87
N LEU A 936 -5.59 -9.41 -20.55
CA LEU A 936 -4.36 -8.70 -20.12
C LEU A 936 -3.85 -7.76 -21.22
N ASP A 937 -2.78 -7.03 -20.90
CA ASP A 937 -2.06 -6.25 -21.89
C ASP A 937 -1.15 -7.11 -22.79
N VAL A 938 -0.72 -6.50 -23.88
CA VAL A 938 0.05 -7.14 -24.95
C VAL A 938 1.42 -7.62 -24.48
N ILE A 939 2.11 -6.88 -23.60
CA ILE A 939 3.49 -7.20 -23.22
C ILE A 939 3.53 -8.41 -22.27
N HIS A 940 2.53 -8.58 -21.42
CA HIS A 940 2.33 -9.81 -20.64
C HIS A 940 2.03 -11.03 -21.53
N SER A 941 1.20 -10.86 -22.55
CA SER A 941 0.90 -11.93 -23.50
C SER A 941 2.17 -12.41 -24.23
N ILE A 942 3.08 -11.50 -24.60
CA ILE A 942 4.36 -11.86 -25.22
C ILE A 942 5.25 -12.66 -24.25
N ARG A 943 5.34 -12.23 -22.98
CA ARG A 943 6.07 -12.99 -21.94
C ARG A 943 5.56 -14.42 -21.85
N ASP A 944 4.24 -14.62 -21.82
CA ASP A 944 3.65 -15.96 -21.69
C ASP A 944 3.97 -16.82 -22.92
N GLY A 945 3.93 -16.23 -24.12
CA GLY A 945 4.33 -16.93 -25.34
C GLY A 945 5.81 -17.36 -25.33
N GLU A 946 6.70 -16.49 -24.88
CA GLU A 946 8.13 -16.82 -24.69
C GLU A 946 8.31 -17.96 -23.68
N GLN A 947 7.68 -17.86 -22.51
CA GLN A 947 7.81 -18.87 -21.46
C GLN A 947 7.28 -20.22 -21.91
N CYS A 948 6.12 -20.26 -22.58
CA CYS A 948 5.59 -21.49 -23.14
C CYS A 948 6.51 -22.11 -24.20
N ALA A 949 7.14 -21.30 -25.06
CA ALA A 949 8.12 -21.82 -26.02
C ALA A 949 9.30 -22.52 -25.32
N VAL A 950 9.83 -21.92 -24.25
CA VAL A 950 10.89 -22.52 -23.43
C VAL A 950 10.42 -23.83 -22.77
N PHE A 951 9.20 -23.87 -22.24
CA PHE A 951 8.68 -25.08 -21.59
C PHE A 951 8.35 -26.20 -22.58
N ILE A 952 7.91 -25.88 -23.81
CA ILE A 952 7.74 -26.85 -24.89
C ILE A 952 9.09 -27.46 -25.30
N ASP A 953 10.14 -26.65 -25.43
CA ASP A 953 11.50 -27.13 -25.69
C ASP A 953 12.00 -28.07 -24.57
N ARG A 954 11.79 -27.68 -23.30
CA ARG A 954 12.12 -28.52 -22.14
C ARG A 954 11.34 -29.84 -22.11
N TYR A 955 10.04 -29.79 -22.42
CA TYR A 955 9.18 -30.96 -22.53
C TYR A 955 9.76 -31.95 -23.56
N PHE A 956 10.19 -31.47 -24.72
CA PHE A 956 10.81 -32.33 -25.74
C PHE A 956 12.19 -32.89 -25.35
N LYS A 957 12.94 -32.18 -24.50
CA LYS A 957 14.27 -32.63 -24.02
C LYS A 957 14.19 -33.59 -22.84
N GLY A 958 12.99 -33.91 -22.33
CA GLY A 958 12.81 -34.81 -21.20
C GLY A 958 13.37 -34.28 -19.87
N ASN A 959 13.65 -32.97 -19.79
CA ASN A 959 14.23 -32.33 -18.61
C ASN A 959 13.33 -31.16 -18.16
N PRO A 960 12.37 -31.38 -17.24
CA PRO A 960 11.44 -30.37 -16.77
C PRO A 960 12.09 -29.44 -15.72
N ASP A 961 13.41 -29.24 -15.76
CA ASP A 961 14.13 -28.50 -14.74
C ASP A 961 13.48 -27.13 -14.54
N ARG A 962 13.04 -26.84 -13.31
CA ARG A 962 12.13 -25.71 -12.97
C ARG A 962 12.88 -24.40 -12.78
N ASN A 963 14.14 -24.35 -13.20
CA ASN A 963 14.99 -23.18 -13.05
C ASN A 963 14.55 -22.10 -14.06
N TYR A 964 14.16 -20.94 -13.54
CA TYR A 964 13.90 -19.75 -14.33
C TYR A 964 15.26 -19.10 -14.64
N PRO A 965 15.59 -18.83 -15.92
CA PRO A 965 16.83 -18.15 -16.25
C PRO A 965 16.77 -16.72 -15.71
N PHE A 966 17.58 -16.42 -14.69
CA PHE A 966 17.78 -15.06 -14.22
C PHE A 966 18.91 -14.42 -15.01
N TYR A 967 18.57 -13.40 -15.80
CA TYR A 967 19.53 -12.66 -16.60
C TYR A 967 19.93 -11.38 -15.85
N THR A 968 21.20 -11.28 -15.48
CA THR A 968 21.79 -10.00 -15.02
C THR A 968 22.68 -9.50 -16.16
N PRO A 969 22.32 -8.37 -16.81
CA PRO A 969 23.18 -7.78 -17.84
C PRO A 969 24.53 -7.32 -17.26
N GLU A 970 25.56 -7.28 -18.10
CA GLU A 970 26.84 -6.63 -17.77
C GLU A 970 26.66 -5.12 -17.59
N ILE A 971 27.27 -4.57 -16.54
CA ILE A 971 27.17 -3.17 -16.15
C ILE A 971 28.22 -2.35 -16.91
N ASN A 972 27.81 -1.25 -17.56
CA ASN A 972 28.70 -0.26 -18.17
C ASN A 972 28.73 1.05 -17.38
N GLU A 973 29.92 1.66 -17.27
CA GLU A 973 30.16 2.91 -16.54
C GLU A 973 29.94 4.14 -17.45
N ASP A 974 28.81 4.82 -17.33
CA ASP A 974 28.57 6.13 -17.96
C ASP A 974 28.02 7.14 -16.95
N PRO A 975 28.23 8.45 -17.18
CA PRO A 975 27.86 9.48 -16.24
C PRO A 975 26.35 9.70 -16.11
N MET A 976 25.96 10.27 -14.95
CA MET A 976 24.59 10.59 -14.57
C MET A 976 24.35 12.10 -14.70
N VAL A 977 23.19 12.51 -15.22
CA VAL A 977 22.74 13.90 -15.12
C VAL A 977 21.98 14.10 -13.81
N LEU A 978 22.58 14.85 -12.89
CA LEU A 978 22.02 15.20 -11.59
C LEU A 978 21.42 16.61 -11.64
N GLY A 979 20.11 16.73 -11.51
CA GLY A 979 19.35 17.98 -11.52
C GLY A 979 17.90 17.78 -11.97
N GLU A 980 16.98 18.67 -11.59
CA GLU A 980 15.58 18.64 -12.03
C GLU A 980 15.49 19.00 -13.52
N ILE A 981 14.93 18.09 -14.33
CA ILE A 981 14.75 18.25 -15.77
C ILE A 981 13.39 17.64 -16.13
N HIS A 982 12.53 18.45 -16.74
CA HIS A 982 11.20 18.02 -17.17
C HIS A 982 11.25 16.91 -18.21
N ARG A 983 10.24 16.03 -18.18
CA ARG A 983 10.05 14.97 -19.15
C ARG A 983 9.73 15.56 -20.53
N VAL A 984 10.35 15.02 -21.58
CA VAL A 984 10.03 15.42 -22.96
C VAL A 984 8.66 14.84 -23.35
N PRO A 985 7.65 15.67 -23.69
CA PRO A 985 6.34 15.18 -24.10
C PRO A 985 6.42 14.50 -25.47
N MET A 986 5.64 13.45 -25.69
CA MET A 986 5.55 12.77 -26.98
C MET A 986 4.96 13.73 -28.04
N PRO A 987 5.67 14.01 -29.14
CA PRO A 987 5.10 14.75 -30.26
C PRO A 987 3.87 14.03 -30.81
N ALA A 988 2.80 14.78 -31.09
CA ALA A 988 1.55 14.26 -31.60
C ALA A 988 0.94 15.20 -32.64
N LEU A 989 0.10 14.66 -33.51
CA LEU A 989 -0.67 15.45 -34.46
C LEU A 989 -1.57 16.46 -33.74
N PRO A 990 -1.68 17.70 -34.26
CA PRO A 990 -2.61 18.69 -33.74
C PRO A 990 -4.05 18.19 -33.91
N ILE A 991 -4.96 18.63 -33.04
CA ILE A 991 -6.34 18.11 -32.96
C ILE A 991 -7.04 18.22 -34.33
N GLU A 992 -6.82 19.30 -35.05
CA GLU A 992 -7.42 19.56 -36.37
C GLU A 992 -6.94 18.57 -37.44
N ALA A 993 -5.78 17.95 -37.24
CA ALA A 993 -5.21 16.92 -38.13
C ALA A 993 -5.58 15.49 -37.70
N ARG A 994 -6.25 15.30 -36.55
CA ARG A 994 -6.70 13.98 -36.05
C ARG A 994 -8.01 13.53 -36.71
N VAL A 995 -8.11 13.73 -38.02
CA VAL A 995 -9.27 13.30 -38.83
C VAL A 995 -9.01 11.91 -39.40
N GLY A 996 -9.98 11.01 -39.24
CA GLY A 996 -9.83 9.61 -39.66
C GLY A 996 -8.85 8.83 -38.76
N PHE A 997 -8.15 7.86 -39.36
CA PHE A 997 -7.35 6.86 -38.63
C PHE A 997 -5.83 7.03 -38.78
N SER A 998 -5.35 8.24 -39.10
CA SER A 998 -3.92 8.57 -39.10
C SER A 998 -3.29 8.34 -37.73
N GLU A 999 -2.03 7.87 -37.71
CA GLU A 999 -1.27 7.68 -36.47
C GLU A 999 -1.09 9.01 -35.73
N VAL A 1000 -1.39 9.02 -34.42
CA VAL A 1000 -1.46 10.27 -33.64
C VAL A 1000 -0.11 10.72 -33.13
N GLU A 1001 0.58 9.84 -32.39
CA GLU A 1001 1.93 10.12 -31.89
C GLU A 1001 2.91 10.04 -33.07
N THR A 1002 3.77 11.05 -33.24
CA THR A 1002 4.72 11.15 -34.37
C THR A 1002 6.15 10.73 -34.02
N GLY A 1003 6.42 10.41 -32.75
CA GLY A 1003 7.74 9.97 -32.29
C GLY A 1003 8.69 11.11 -31.93
N PHE A 1004 9.78 10.79 -31.22
CA PHE A 1004 10.81 11.75 -30.83
C PHE A 1004 11.72 12.13 -32.00
N THR A 1005 12.21 13.37 -31.99
CA THR A 1005 13.40 13.74 -32.76
C THR A 1005 14.66 13.19 -32.10
N VAL A 1006 15.80 13.24 -32.80
CA VAL A 1006 17.11 12.89 -32.22
C VAL A 1006 17.42 13.71 -30.96
N ALA A 1007 17.10 15.01 -30.98
CA ALA A 1007 17.32 15.90 -29.85
C ALA A 1007 16.41 15.56 -28.66
N ASP A 1008 15.13 15.27 -28.92
CA ASP A 1008 14.17 14.85 -27.89
C ASP A 1008 14.60 13.56 -27.22
N ALA A 1009 14.99 12.56 -28.02
CA ALA A 1009 15.43 11.26 -27.52
C ALA A 1009 16.72 11.38 -26.70
N TRP A 1010 17.68 12.21 -27.14
CA TRP A 1010 18.91 12.45 -26.40
C TRP A 1010 18.64 13.16 -25.05
N ASN A 1011 17.85 14.24 -25.08
CA ASN A 1011 17.46 14.97 -23.87
C ASN A 1011 16.76 14.05 -22.87
N GLU A 1012 15.79 13.25 -23.32
CA GLU A 1012 15.05 12.35 -22.46
C GLU A 1012 15.91 11.19 -21.92
N ALA A 1013 16.78 10.60 -22.75
CA ALA A 1013 17.68 9.54 -22.33
C ALA A 1013 18.71 10.02 -21.30
N SER A 1014 19.18 11.28 -21.42
CA SER A 1014 20.15 11.88 -20.50
C SER A 1014 19.63 12.01 -19.06
N ARG A 1015 18.30 12.01 -18.86
CA ARG A 1015 17.67 12.11 -17.53
C ARG A 1015 17.83 10.84 -16.68
N CYS A 1016 18.21 9.71 -17.29
CA CYS A 1016 18.32 8.43 -16.58
C CYS A 1016 19.38 8.49 -15.47
N ILE A 1017 18.98 8.15 -14.23
CA ILE A 1017 19.88 8.17 -13.06
C ILE A 1017 20.62 6.86 -12.83
N ARG A 1018 20.60 5.92 -13.78
CA ARG A 1018 21.37 4.67 -13.73
C ARG A 1018 21.26 3.94 -12.38
N CYS A 1019 20.04 3.76 -11.87
CA CYS A 1019 19.80 3.20 -10.53
C CYS A 1019 20.29 1.75 -10.37
N GLU A 1020 20.53 1.03 -11.47
CA GLU A 1020 21.20 -0.28 -11.45
C GLU A 1020 22.66 -0.24 -10.97
N LEU A 1021 23.28 0.96 -10.92
CA LEU A 1021 24.61 1.20 -10.37
C LEU A 1021 24.59 1.42 -8.83
N GLU A 1022 23.41 1.51 -8.21
CA GLU A 1022 23.28 1.83 -6.79
C GLU A 1022 23.69 0.67 -5.88
N GLY A 1023 24.64 0.93 -4.97
CA GLY A 1023 25.26 -0.09 -4.13
C GLY A 1023 26.30 -0.96 -4.84
N ARG A 1024 26.48 -0.79 -6.16
CA ARG A 1024 27.44 -1.54 -6.99
C ARG A 1024 28.66 -0.73 -7.43
N MET A 1025 28.72 0.56 -7.10
CA MET A 1025 29.87 1.48 -7.30
C MET A 1025 30.08 2.39 -6.07
N ASP A 1026 31.33 2.83 -5.84
CA ASP A 1026 31.66 3.79 -4.77
C ASP A 1026 30.98 5.16 -5.03
N PRO A 1027 30.28 5.75 -4.04
CA PRO A 1027 29.70 7.09 -4.14
C PRO A 1027 30.67 8.20 -4.61
N LYS A 1028 31.98 8.07 -4.37
CA LYS A 1028 32.99 9.04 -4.83
C LYS A 1028 33.31 8.91 -6.32
N GLU A 1029 33.24 7.72 -6.88
CA GLU A 1029 33.39 7.49 -8.33
C GLU A 1029 32.14 7.97 -9.11
N ARG A 1030 30.96 7.91 -8.47
CA ARG A 1030 29.68 8.39 -9.03
C ARG A 1030 29.64 9.89 -9.35
N ILE A 1031 30.41 10.71 -8.63
CA ILE A 1031 30.35 12.18 -8.73
C ILE A 1031 31.40 12.73 -9.72
N ASN A 1032 32.56 12.07 -9.88
CA ASN A 1032 33.70 12.62 -10.61
C ASN A 1032 33.59 12.53 -12.15
N ASN A 1033 32.69 11.72 -12.70
CA ASN A 1033 32.53 11.54 -14.15
C ASN A 1033 31.49 12.48 -14.79
N ALA A 1034 30.75 13.29 -14.01
CA ALA A 1034 29.68 14.14 -14.53
C ALA A 1034 30.16 15.47 -15.16
N GLN A 1035 31.44 15.85 -14.99
CA GLN A 1035 31.91 17.22 -15.28
C GLN A 1035 32.54 17.45 -16.67
N SER A 1036 32.56 16.47 -17.58
CA SER A 1036 33.30 16.62 -18.84
C SER A 1036 32.63 15.99 -20.07
N HIS A 1037 31.40 16.37 -20.41
CA HIS A 1037 30.88 16.08 -21.74
C HIS A 1037 30.12 17.30 -22.31
N ASP A 1038 30.76 17.96 -23.28
CA ASP A 1038 30.06 18.74 -24.28
C ASP A 1038 29.11 17.80 -25.06
N SER A 1039 27.97 18.33 -25.50
CA SER A 1039 27.08 17.68 -26.48
C SER A 1039 27.93 16.95 -27.53
N PRO A 1040 27.63 15.68 -27.90
CA PRO A 1040 28.40 15.01 -28.94
C PRO A 1040 28.47 15.95 -30.13
N VAL A 1041 29.69 16.36 -30.49
CA VAL A 1041 29.93 17.26 -31.63
C VAL A 1041 29.07 16.76 -32.76
N PHE A 1042 28.06 17.55 -33.12
CA PHE A 1042 27.15 17.27 -34.21
C PHE A 1042 28.02 16.88 -35.42
N ILE A 1043 28.11 15.59 -35.72
CA ILE A 1043 28.49 15.19 -37.06
C ILE A 1043 27.31 15.65 -37.88
N ASN A 1044 27.49 16.80 -38.51
CA ASN A 1044 26.50 17.41 -39.36
C ASN A 1044 26.15 16.38 -40.45
N PHE A 1045 25.00 15.71 -40.30
CA PHE A 1045 24.52 14.70 -41.26
C PHE A 1045 23.99 15.32 -42.56
N ASP A 1046 24.35 16.59 -42.85
CA ASP A 1046 24.10 17.28 -44.12
C ASP A 1046 24.96 16.76 -45.30
N SER A 1047 25.65 15.62 -45.18
CA SER A 1047 26.56 15.16 -46.26
C SER A 1047 26.57 13.67 -46.59
N ILE A 1048 25.61 12.86 -46.12
CA ILE A 1048 25.38 11.54 -46.76
C ILE A 1048 24.39 11.77 -47.89
N ALA A 1049 24.96 11.99 -49.08
CA ALA A 1049 24.23 12.00 -50.33
C ALA A 1049 23.34 10.75 -50.42
N ILE A 1050 22.05 11.01 -50.69
CA ILE A 1050 21.08 10.06 -51.22
C ILE A 1050 21.79 9.11 -52.20
N ARG A 1051 21.75 7.81 -51.89
CA ARG A 1051 21.84 6.73 -52.87
C ARG A 1051 20.82 5.66 -52.57
#